data_AF-A0A261C3W3-F1
#
_entry.id   AF-A0A261C3W3-F1
#
_cell.length_a   1.000
_cell.length_b   1.000
_cell.length_c   1.000
_cell.angle_alpha   90.00
_cell.angle_beta   90.00
_cell.angle_gamma   90.00
#
_symmetry.space_group_name_H-M   'P 1'
#
loop_
_entity.id
_entity.type
_entity.pdbx_description
1 polymer ?
#
loop_
_entity_poly.entity_id
_entity_poly.type
_entity_poly.pdbx_seq_one_letter_code
_entity_poly.pdbx_strand_id
1 'polypeptide(L)'
;KNTSSQSFLQDSMKTEKFDEELEQKRIDSLQAKFLHGGSEEDELKYQTILAYCEEFNTPFHDGEFAHTYENLGKYVLRNGKETIDLKLMQARNILRSHKVQFLVSKFNPNQTATWARPISYVVKEIKSQHGTTNICTRSKWELWNDTCPYRVYQNGLGNCGLIASLAAISIHRCIIEFLFRNFKTNDYGVYQVKLCIDGEWKNVIIDDWIPLTNGSLRGVKSASSLGKNLVGHIWAALIEKAIAKVFNGYKNIYAFCSAAALRMITGAPVTSLQFKDFREKTEKLWEILLISSSKNYPMVCSCLSKAEILRKYGRAAKPLSHKYAHVFTVLSVILYKSHRLLKLRNPWGYNIWTGKWTDETNTKILDSEDTKNRAYGEIDGSFWIGFDEFLKYFDSVEICRYRKSWSQIRLSMPVGGLWDDSQNKNERNVVIHSSIPINVSLCSWNPQVLVKVYQRIVAEKGEELLKQRDDVSIKKYSGDNFVIMMAENYTDDKYLHVQTFCSKIKMCSWSRGDSENCDYGDVIPPRSRQVLIAMCRYERATQRGFPIAIDYYLSDEKLTKLGRSDRAAHIPKQNRIDSIQAKFLHEDSEDDELKYQITLKNCQKTNTTFLDGEYKVFGDSMLIRGKKKLFMELVQPNFQNWELWNDTCSYRVYQNGLGNCGLIASLAAISVHTELIESLFRNFKINDYGVYQVKLCIDGKWENMIIDDWMPSTNNNLQGVKSESEIGENLLWAALIEKAFAKLYNGYANLKSFNSATALRTITGAPVKSFQMIDFRGKTKELWEMLMKSSLKNYPMVCACWSQKEVHLKYGWEAKGLSYKNRHAFTIMSVILYKSHRLLRLRNPWGFNIWPGKWTDETNTKILNSIDTKNRAYGEISGSFWIGFDEFLKFYYRFDICRYRPSWDELRINMAVGGLEDGSQKVIEINVPKDCDICVSALKPSYQKLQCHTWISIHRVNSKNPSETGEIMFCKPIQESSEDISLPPGDYMIYVSNFFQSFKKEERNVVIHSSIPISAKLESWSPEVLVDVYQRIVAEKGIETLEQKESDVSIKKLSGDNFVMVMAENYTDDKYLHVHTFCSKVKTSWLSRGNAFNHNYGNVVPPRSRQILIAMSRHDYATQKGFPITIDYYLSDEKVTVLGMLNRAAHIPSLRQNEYIHKICKID
;
A
#
# COMPACT_ATOMS: atom_id res chain seq x y z
N LYS A 1 88.85 2.39 -22.20
CA LYS A 1 88.97 1.00 -21.69
C LYS A 1 87.71 0.75 -20.84
N ASN A 2 86.50 0.56 -21.38
CA ASN A 2 85.98 -0.47 -22.32
C ASN A 2 85.99 -1.91 -21.79
N THR A 3 85.48 -2.17 -20.59
CA THR A 3 85.11 -3.54 -20.16
C THR A 3 83.91 -3.66 -19.18
N SER A 4 83.16 -2.60 -18.86
CA SER A 4 82.02 -2.72 -17.90
C SER A 4 80.61 -2.56 -18.48
N SER A 5 80.46 -2.27 -19.78
CA SER A 5 79.15 -1.98 -20.40
C SER A 5 78.47 -3.18 -21.08
N GLN A 6 79.12 -4.34 -21.17
CA GLN A 6 78.51 -5.55 -21.77
C GLN A 6 77.80 -6.47 -20.78
N SER A 7 78.10 -6.43 -19.47
CA SER A 7 77.40 -7.26 -18.47
C SER A 7 76.02 -6.70 -18.10
N PHE A 8 75.87 -5.36 -18.05
CA PHE A 8 74.60 -4.71 -17.69
C PHE A 8 73.50 -4.90 -18.76
N LEU A 9 73.86 -4.98 -20.04
CA LEU A 9 72.91 -5.21 -21.13
C LEU A 9 72.47 -6.68 -21.23
N GLN A 10 73.32 -7.64 -20.83
CA GLN A 10 72.92 -9.04 -20.76
C GLN A 10 72.04 -9.34 -19.54
N ASP A 11 72.29 -8.69 -18.40
CA ASP A 11 71.44 -8.85 -17.21
C ASP A 11 70.10 -8.10 -17.34
N SER A 12 70.04 -6.95 -18.03
CA SER A 12 68.77 -6.28 -18.36
C SER A 12 67.93 -7.06 -19.37
N MET A 13 68.55 -7.65 -20.40
CA MET A 13 67.85 -8.51 -21.35
C MET A 13 67.42 -9.86 -20.73
N LYS A 14 68.15 -10.37 -19.74
CA LYS A 14 67.74 -11.56 -18.98
C LYS A 14 66.61 -11.26 -18.00
N THR A 15 66.59 -10.09 -17.35
CA THR A 15 65.45 -9.67 -16.51
C THR A 15 64.22 -9.35 -17.34
N GLU A 16 64.35 -8.67 -18.50
CA GLU A 16 63.23 -8.47 -19.43
C GLU A 16 62.72 -9.80 -20.02
N LYS A 17 63.59 -10.73 -20.42
CA LYS A 17 63.14 -12.07 -20.86
C LYS A 17 62.52 -12.89 -19.73
N PHE A 18 63.03 -12.81 -18.51
CA PHE A 18 62.48 -13.53 -17.36
C PHE A 18 61.12 -12.95 -16.94
N ASP A 19 60.95 -11.63 -17.02
CA ASP A 19 59.66 -10.95 -16.82
C ASP A 19 58.67 -11.25 -17.96
N GLU A 20 59.12 -11.32 -19.21
CA GLU A 20 58.29 -11.74 -20.35
C GLU A 20 57.86 -13.22 -20.24
N GLU A 21 58.75 -14.11 -19.80
CA GLU A 21 58.44 -15.54 -19.65
C GLU A 21 57.54 -15.81 -18.43
N LEU A 22 57.71 -15.05 -17.34
CA LEU A 22 56.85 -15.09 -16.16
C LEU A 22 55.46 -14.51 -16.47
N GLU A 23 55.41 -13.40 -17.23
CA GLU A 23 54.17 -12.78 -17.70
C GLU A 23 53.44 -13.68 -18.70
N GLN A 24 54.17 -14.36 -19.60
CA GLN A 24 53.59 -15.34 -20.52
C GLN A 24 53.06 -16.57 -19.76
N LYS A 25 53.81 -17.15 -18.82
CA LYS A 25 53.30 -18.23 -17.93
C LYS A 25 52.07 -17.81 -17.13
N ARG A 26 52.01 -16.54 -16.71
CA ARG A 26 50.85 -15.96 -16.02
C ARG A 26 49.65 -15.85 -16.96
N ILE A 27 49.84 -15.36 -18.19
CA ILE A 27 48.82 -15.29 -19.23
C ILE A 27 48.32 -16.69 -19.60
N ASP A 28 49.21 -17.65 -19.80
CA ASP A 28 48.87 -19.04 -20.13
C ASP A 28 48.08 -19.70 -18.99
N SER A 29 48.45 -19.44 -17.73
CA SER A 29 47.71 -19.91 -16.55
C SER A 29 46.32 -19.28 -16.45
N LEU A 30 46.18 -18.00 -16.77
CA LEU A 30 44.89 -17.29 -16.80
C LEU A 30 44.02 -17.80 -17.94
N GLN A 31 44.58 -18.03 -19.13
CA GLN A 31 43.90 -18.63 -20.27
C GLN A 31 43.44 -20.06 -19.96
N ALA A 32 44.29 -20.89 -19.35
CA ALA A 32 43.90 -22.22 -18.90
C ALA A 32 42.73 -22.18 -17.89
N LYS A 33 42.74 -21.23 -16.94
CA LYS A 33 41.62 -21.00 -16.01
C LYS A 33 40.37 -20.41 -16.68
N PHE A 34 40.54 -19.62 -17.74
CA PHE A 34 39.44 -19.08 -18.53
C PHE A 34 38.73 -20.20 -19.31
N LEU A 35 39.51 -21.11 -19.91
CA LEU A 35 39.01 -22.25 -20.66
C LEU A 35 38.41 -23.34 -19.76
N HIS A 36 38.87 -23.44 -18.51
CA HIS A 36 38.29 -24.34 -17.52
C HIS A 36 36.82 -23.97 -17.22
N GLY A 37 35.89 -24.87 -17.53
CA GLY A 37 34.44 -24.71 -17.32
C GLY A 37 33.67 -24.02 -18.46
N GLY A 38 34.30 -23.70 -19.59
CA GLY A 38 33.60 -23.30 -20.82
C GLY A 38 33.13 -24.51 -21.64
N SER A 39 32.05 -24.37 -22.42
CA SER A 39 31.66 -25.42 -23.37
C SER A 39 32.64 -25.46 -24.56
N GLU A 40 33.03 -26.64 -25.05
CA GLU A 40 33.83 -26.77 -26.30
C GLU A 40 33.18 -26.03 -27.48
N GLU A 41 31.87 -25.86 -27.41
CA GLU A 41 31.06 -25.20 -28.40
C GLU A 41 31.26 -23.67 -28.44
N ASP A 42 31.35 -23.03 -27.27
CA ASP A 42 31.59 -21.59 -27.17
C ASP A 42 33.01 -21.21 -27.62
N GLU A 43 33.95 -22.14 -27.43
CA GLU A 43 35.31 -22.03 -27.95
C GLU A 43 35.31 -22.03 -29.49
N LEU A 44 34.67 -23.02 -30.10
CA LEU A 44 34.57 -23.14 -31.55
C LEU A 44 33.89 -21.93 -32.18
N LYS A 45 32.82 -21.41 -31.56
CA LYS A 45 32.11 -20.21 -32.01
C LYS A 45 33.05 -18.99 -32.09
N TYR A 46 33.83 -18.76 -31.03
CA TYR A 46 34.76 -17.62 -30.98
C TYR A 46 35.82 -17.70 -32.09
N GLN A 47 36.47 -18.86 -32.24
CA GLN A 47 37.53 -19.05 -33.26
C GLN A 47 36.99 -18.90 -34.68
N THR A 48 35.77 -19.39 -34.93
CA THR A 48 35.15 -19.32 -36.26
C THR A 48 34.82 -17.88 -36.65
N ILE A 49 34.31 -17.08 -35.71
CA ILE A 49 34.00 -15.66 -35.94
C ILE A 49 35.28 -14.88 -36.25
N LEU A 50 36.35 -15.12 -35.49
CA LEU A 50 37.61 -14.43 -35.66
C LEU A 50 38.25 -14.75 -37.03
N ALA A 51 38.32 -16.04 -37.40
CA ALA A 51 38.86 -16.47 -38.69
C ALA A 51 38.09 -15.89 -39.90
N TYR A 52 36.76 -15.77 -39.79
CA TYR A 52 35.95 -15.13 -40.82
C TYR A 52 36.28 -13.63 -40.96
N CYS A 53 36.37 -12.90 -39.84
CA CYS A 53 36.73 -11.49 -39.87
C CYS A 53 38.13 -11.25 -40.45
N GLU A 54 39.08 -12.14 -40.15
CA GLU A 54 40.44 -12.13 -40.69
C GLU A 54 40.46 -12.33 -42.21
N GLU A 55 39.78 -13.37 -42.73
CA GLU A 55 39.80 -13.67 -44.17
C GLU A 55 39.17 -12.56 -45.02
N PHE A 56 38.05 -12.00 -44.58
CA PHE A 56 37.35 -10.96 -45.34
C PHE A 56 37.81 -9.54 -45.00
N ASN A 57 38.75 -9.40 -44.06
CA ASN A 57 39.21 -8.11 -43.53
C ASN A 57 38.03 -7.19 -43.12
N THR A 58 37.07 -7.75 -42.38
CA THR A 58 35.85 -7.03 -41.97
C THR A 58 35.70 -7.01 -40.44
N PRO A 59 35.24 -5.89 -39.86
CA PRO A 59 35.02 -5.80 -38.42
C PRO A 59 33.77 -6.59 -38.00
N PHE A 60 33.81 -7.17 -36.81
CA PHE A 60 32.67 -7.88 -36.21
C PHE A 60 31.60 -6.89 -35.74
N HIS A 61 30.32 -7.21 -35.97
CA HIS A 61 29.18 -6.38 -35.56
C HIS A 61 28.02 -7.24 -35.07
N ASP A 62 27.74 -7.22 -33.77
CA ASP A 62 26.78 -8.08 -33.05
C ASP A 62 25.30 -7.82 -33.42
N GLY A 63 25.01 -6.79 -34.22
CA GLY A 63 23.65 -6.41 -34.65
C GLY A 63 23.19 -6.88 -36.04
N GLU A 64 24.08 -7.34 -36.93
CA GLU A 64 23.72 -7.75 -38.32
C GLU A 64 23.38 -9.26 -38.46
N PHE A 65 23.24 -9.94 -37.33
CA PHE A 65 23.31 -11.39 -37.21
C PHE A 65 22.06 -12.18 -37.64
N ALA A 66 21.30 -11.70 -38.62
CA ALA A 66 20.47 -12.57 -39.45
C ALA A 66 21.18 -12.93 -40.78
N HIS A 67 21.98 -12.01 -41.35
CA HIS A 67 22.60 -12.19 -42.67
C HIS A 67 24.06 -12.67 -42.59
N THR A 68 24.80 -12.30 -41.55
CA THR A 68 26.20 -12.72 -41.37
C THR A 68 26.32 -14.23 -41.10
N TYR A 69 25.35 -14.87 -40.40
CA TYR A 69 25.36 -16.32 -40.17
C TYR A 69 25.05 -17.16 -41.41
N GLU A 70 24.22 -16.65 -42.34
CA GLU A 70 24.03 -17.29 -43.65
C GLU A 70 25.29 -17.20 -44.50
N ASN A 71 26.00 -16.06 -44.45
CA ASN A 71 27.27 -15.89 -45.17
C ASN A 71 28.41 -16.68 -44.53
N LEU A 72 28.48 -16.79 -43.20
CA LEU A 72 29.39 -17.70 -42.47
C LEU A 72 29.10 -19.17 -42.86
N GLY A 73 27.82 -19.54 -42.93
CA GLY A 73 27.38 -20.86 -43.35
C GLY A 73 27.69 -21.17 -44.81
N LYS A 74 27.73 -20.16 -45.70
CA LYS A 74 28.17 -20.26 -47.10
C LYS A 74 29.70 -20.28 -47.24
N TYR A 75 30.41 -19.55 -46.39
CA TYR A 75 31.88 -19.52 -46.29
C TYR A 75 32.46 -20.89 -45.93
N VAL A 76 31.91 -21.53 -44.87
CA VAL A 76 32.30 -22.90 -44.46
C VAL A 76 32.05 -23.91 -45.60
N LEU A 77 30.95 -23.77 -46.34
CA LEU A 77 30.63 -24.61 -47.50
C LEU A 77 31.56 -24.36 -48.71
N ARG A 78 32.17 -23.18 -48.84
CA ARG A 78 33.01 -22.78 -49.99
C ARG A 78 34.47 -23.22 -49.86
N ASN A 79 34.98 -23.35 -48.64
CA ASN A 79 36.41 -23.57 -48.36
C ASN A 79 36.80 -25.02 -48.00
N GLY A 80 35.88 -25.99 -48.08
CA GLY A 80 36.18 -27.42 -48.29
C GLY A 80 37.18 -28.11 -47.34
N LYS A 81 37.23 -27.77 -46.05
CA LYS A 81 38.08 -28.46 -45.05
C LYS A 81 37.26 -29.48 -44.24
N GLU A 82 37.24 -30.72 -44.73
CA GLU A 82 36.41 -31.85 -44.26
C GLU A 82 36.57 -32.24 -42.76
N THR A 83 37.64 -31.81 -42.07
CA THR A 83 37.90 -32.24 -40.68
C THR A 83 37.23 -31.37 -39.60
N ILE A 84 36.71 -30.19 -39.94
CA ILE A 84 36.09 -29.24 -38.99
C ILE A 84 34.55 -29.38 -38.98
N ASP A 85 33.99 -30.20 -39.87
CA ASP A 85 32.59 -30.16 -40.29
C ASP A 85 31.58 -30.69 -39.26
N LEU A 86 31.92 -31.73 -38.49
CA LEU A 86 31.00 -32.29 -37.47
C LEU A 86 30.81 -31.34 -36.27
N LYS A 87 31.87 -30.64 -35.84
CA LYS A 87 31.79 -29.68 -34.73
C LYS A 87 31.14 -28.35 -35.17
N LEU A 88 31.38 -27.89 -36.42
CA LEU A 88 30.77 -26.68 -36.98
C LEU A 88 29.27 -26.86 -37.33
N MET A 89 28.86 -28.05 -37.79
CA MET A 89 27.42 -28.36 -37.97
C MET A 89 26.66 -28.40 -36.65
N GLN A 90 27.29 -28.87 -35.56
CA GLN A 90 26.70 -28.79 -34.21
C GLN A 90 26.54 -27.34 -33.76
N ALA A 91 27.55 -26.48 -33.95
CA ALA A 91 27.44 -25.04 -33.68
C ALA A 91 26.32 -24.37 -34.52
N ARG A 92 26.17 -24.74 -35.80
CA ARG A 92 25.10 -24.22 -36.69
C ARG A 92 23.70 -24.56 -36.18
N ASN A 93 23.50 -25.74 -35.59
CA ASN A 93 22.22 -26.15 -35.00
C ASN A 93 21.94 -25.49 -33.64
N ILE A 94 22.97 -25.25 -32.83
CA ILE A 94 22.82 -24.59 -31.52
C ILE A 94 22.66 -23.07 -31.66
N LEU A 95 23.17 -22.48 -32.74
CA LEU A 95 22.94 -21.08 -33.12
C LEU A 95 21.51 -20.83 -33.63
N ARG A 96 20.84 -21.83 -34.21
CA ARG A 96 19.41 -21.74 -34.59
C ARG A 96 18.46 -21.75 -33.39
N SER A 97 18.84 -22.38 -32.27
CA SER A 97 18.01 -22.45 -31.06
C SER A 97 18.11 -21.20 -30.18
N HIS A 98 19.18 -20.40 -30.30
CA HIS A 98 19.39 -19.16 -29.54
C HIS A 98 18.94 -17.90 -30.32
N LYS A 99 17.69 -17.86 -30.79
CA LYS A 99 17.08 -16.64 -31.36
C LYS A 99 16.86 -15.57 -30.27
N VAL A 100 17.92 -14.90 -29.84
CA VAL A 100 17.80 -13.64 -29.09
C VAL A 100 17.74 -12.51 -30.11
N GLN A 101 16.53 -12.08 -30.47
CA GLN A 101 16.32 -10.88 -31.27
C GLN A 101 16.81 -9.66 -30.49
N PHE A 102 17.88 -9.02 -30.96
CA PHE A 102 18.24 -7.66 -30.56
C PHE A 102 17.14 -6.69 -31.06
N LEU A 103 16.16 -6.38 -30.21
CA LEU A 103 15.23 -5.29 -30.47
C LEU A 103 15.93 -3.94 -30.22
N VAL A 104 16.62 -3.44 -31.25
CA VAL A 104 17.15 -2.08 -31.33
C VAL A 104 16.03 -1.03 -31.52
N SER A 105 14.80 -1.46 -31.82
CA SER A 105 13.65 -0.58 -31.99
C SER A 105 13.03 -0.19 -30.64
N LYS A 106 13.58 0.86 -30.03
CA LYS A 106 12.90 1.91 -29.22
C LYS A 106 13.94 2.66 -28.38
N PHE A 107 14.88 3.30 -29.06
CA PHE A 107 15.32 4.61 -28.59
C PHE A 107 14.21 5.61 -28.96
N ASN A 108 14.08 6.67 -28.16
CA ASN A 108 13.17 7.78 -28.44
C ASN A 108 13.35 8.21 -29.93
N PRO A 109 12.28 8.28 -30.76
CA PRO A 109 12.40 8.58 -32.19
C PRO A 109 13.08 9.92 -32.51
N ASN A 110 13.35 10.75 -31.49
CA ASN A 110 14.03 12.03 -31.63
C ASN A 110 15.55 12.00 -31.33
N GLN A 111 16.17 10.85 -31.03
CA GLN A 111 17.62 10.71 -30.87
C GLN A 111 18.15 9.46 -31.59
N THR A 112 18.78 9.64 -32.74
CA THR A 112 19.59 8.60 -33.38
C THR A 112 20.90 8.43 -32.59
N ALA A 113 21.08 7.29 -31.93
CA ALA A 113 22.37 6.95 -31.33
C ALA A 113 23.35 6.56 -32.44
N THR A 114 24.46 7.29 -32.58
CA THR A 114 25.56 6.91 -33.48
C THR A 114 26.45 5.88 -32.78
N TRP A 115 26.84 4.82 -33.49
CA TRP A 115 27.74 3.80 -32.97
C TRP A 115 29.13 4.01 -33.54
N ALA A 116 30.16 3.75 -32.73
CA ALA A 116 31.50 3.79 -33.25
C ALA A 116 32.42 2.80 -32.53
N ARG A 117 33.48 2.41 -33.23
CA ARG A 117 34.56 1.61 -32.66
C ARG A 117 35.63 2.56 -32.15
N PRO A 118 35.85 2.66 -30.83
CA PRO A 118 36.87 3.55 -30.27
C PRO A 118 38.25 3.31 -30.89
N ILE A 119 38.56 2.05 -31.22
CA ILE A 119 39.84 1.63 -31.79
C ILE A 119 40.08 2.09 -33.25
N SER A 120 39.04 2.48 -34.00
CA SER A 120 39.14 2.80 -35.43
C SER A 120 39.13 4.31 -35.77
N TYR A 121 39.12 5.20 -34.78
CA TYR A 121 39.08 6.65 -35.03
C TYR A 121 40.45 7.22 -35.44
N VAL A 122 40.48 7.88 -36.61
CA VAL A 122 41.54 8.82 -37.02
C VAL A 122 40.91 10.21 -37.14
N VAL A 123 41.31 11.16 -36.29
CA VAL A 123 40.71 12.51 -36.25
C VAL A 123 41.13 13.33 -37.49
N LYS A 124 40.17 13.92 -38.21
CA LYS A 124 40.39 14.99 -39.22
C LYS A 124 40.12 16.36 -38.58
N GLU A 125 41.04 17.30 -38.74
CA GLU A 125 40.89 18.69 -38.27
C GLU A 125 39.67 19.37 -38.89
N ILE A 126 38.82 19.98 -38.06
CA ILE A 126 37.74 20.87 -38.50
C ILE A 126 38.12 22.30 -38.06
N LYS A 127 38.41 23.19 -39.01
CA LYS A 127 38.59 24.62 -38.75
C LYS A 127 37.22 25.30 -38.73
N SER A 128 36.86 25.96 -37.63
CA SER A 128 35.69 26.85 -37.56
C SER A 128 36.12 28.31 -37.42
N GLN A 129 35.31 29.24 -37.93
CA GLN A 129 35.62 30.67 -38.03
C GLN A 129 35.63 31.45 -36.70
N HIS A 130 35.36 30.80 -35.57
CA HIS A 130 35.40 31.42 -34.24
C HIS A 130 36.21 30.57 -33.26
N GLY A 131 37.53 30.71 -33.34
CA GLY A 131 38.45 30.20 -32.32
C GLY A 131 38.77 28.71 -32.43
N THR A 132 40.06 28.41 -32.37
CA THR A 132 40.63 27.06 -32.38
C THR A 132 40.29 26.30 -31.09
N THR A 133 39.36 25.35 -31.14
CA THR A 133 39.31 24.25 -30.18
C THR A 133 40.22 23.12 -30.66
N ASN A 134 41.40 23.00 -30.04
CA ASN A 134 42.29 21.85 -30.22
C ASN A 134 41.64 20.59 -29.66
N ILE A 135 41.20 19.69 -30.53
CA ILE A 135 40.72 18.34 -30.15
C ILE A 135 41.87 17.34 -30.33
N CYS A 136 42.11 16.56 -29.28
CA CYS A 136 43.24 15.65 -29.03
C CYS A 136 43.84 14.89 -30.23
N THR A 137 45.18 14.84 -30.23
CA THR A 137 46.06 13.99 -31.05
C THR A 137 45.97 12.51 -30.66
N ARG A 138 45.99 11.61 -31.67
CA ARG A 138 46.13 10.13 -31.65
C ARG A 138 46.16 9.48 -30.25
N SER A 139 45.01 9.02 -29.75
CA SER A 139 44.96 8.12 -28.59
C SER A 139 45.01 6.65 -29.07
N LYS A 140 46.12 5.96 -28.81
CA LYS A 140 46.19 4.49 -28.87
C LYS A 140 45.20 3.94 -27.83
N TRP A 141 44.33 3.02 -28.21
CA TRP A 141 43.40 2.36 -27.27
C TRP A 141 44.01 1.04 -26.81
N GLU A 142 43.93 0.76 -25.51
CA GLU A 142 44.37 -0.49 -24.90
C GLU A 142 43.19 -1.15 -24.19
N LEU A 143 43.27 -2.46 -23.93
CA LEU A 143 42.23 -3.11 -23.15
C LEU A 143 42.23 -2.58 -21.71
N TRP A 144 43.41 -2.56 -21.08
CA TRP A 144 43.64 -2.15 -19.69
C TRP A 144 45.10 -1.73 -19.47
N ASN A 145 45.35 -0.78 -18.57
CA ASN A 145 46.67 -0.45 -18.03
C ASN A 145 46.59 -0.16 -16.52
N ASP A 146 47.66 -0.47 -15.78
CA ASP A 146 47.71 -0.51 -14.30
C ASP A 146 47.89 0.88 -13.64
N THR A 147 48.03 1.94 -14.43
CA THR A 147 48.45 3.26 -13.92
C THR A 147 47.39 4.01 -13.10
N CYS A 148 46.09 3.70 -13.23
CA CYS A 148 45.04 4.18 -12.32
C CYS A 148 43.70 3.42 -12.51
N PRO A 149 43.58 2.18 -12.00
CA PRO A 149 42.58 1.22 -12.46
C PRO A 149 41.13 1.56 -12.07
N TYR A 150 40.93 2.31 -10.98
CA TYR A 150 39.60 2.69 -10.49
C TYR A 150 38.97 3.85 -11.26
N ARG A 151 39.64 4.46 -12.26
CA ARG A 151 39.12 5.59 -13.08
C ARG A 151 38.10 5.16 -14.13
N VAL A 152 37.00 4.61 -13.65
CA VAL A 152 35.81 4.26 -14.41
C VAL A 152 34.75 5.33 -14.20
N TYR A 153 34.27 5.94 -15.28
CA TYR A 153 33.32 7.04 -15.24
C TYR A 153 32.03 6.69 -15.95
N GLN A 154 30.91 7.02 -15.32
CA GLN A 154 29.59 6.90 -15.91
C GLN A 154 29.28 8.10 -16.81
N ASN A 155 28.95 7.84 -18.07
CA ASN A 155 28.25 8.80 -18.93
C ASN A 155 26.80 8.34 -19.10
N GLY A 156 25.83 9.24 -18.99
CA GLY A 156 24.45 9.22 -19.53
C GLY A 156 23.49 8.01 -19.36
N LEU A 157 23.94 6.79 -19.04
CA LEU A 157 23.13 5.56 -19.05
C LEU A 157 22.40 5.25 -17.74
N GLY A 158 22.75 5.92 -16.63
CA GLY A 158 22.04 5.79 -15.35
C GLY A 158 22.21 4.42 -14.65
N ASN A 159 23.19 3.61 -15.03
CA ASN A 159 23.59 2.33 -14.43
C ASN A 159 24.66 2.44 -13.32
N CYS A 160 24.56 3.43 -12.43
CA CYS A 160 25.67 3.79 -11.52
C CYS A 160 26.13 2.65 -10.60
N GLY A 161 25.22 1.76 -10.20
CA GLY A 161 25.55 0.56 -9.42
C GLY A 161 26.51 -0.40 -10.12
N LEU A 162 26.40 -0.57 -11.45
CA LEU A 162 27.37 -1.34 -12.21
C LEU A 162 28.74 -0.65 -12.25
N ILE A 163 28.77 0.67 -12.45
CA ILE A 163 30.01 1.41 -12.63
C ILE A 163 30.80 1.49 -11.32
N ALA A 164 30.10 1.71 -10.20
CA ALA A 164 30.69 1.65 -8.87
C ALA A 164 31.29 0.26 -8.59
N SER A 165 30.63 -0.81 -9.03
CA SER A 165 31.13 -2.19 -8.89
C SER A 165 32.37 -2.46 -9.76
N LEU A 166 32.41 -1.94 -11.00
CA LEU A 166 33.60 -2.02 -11.87
C LEU A 166 34.79 -1.28 -11.25
N ALA A 167 34.56 -0.10 -10.68
CA ALA A 167 35.58 0.63 -9.93
C ALA A 167 36.01 -0.14 -8.67
N ALA A 168 35.09 -0.82 -7.97
CA ALA A 168 35.41 -1.60 -6.77
C ALA A 168 36.31 -2.82 -7.06
N ILE A 169 36.14 -3.49 -8.20
CA ILE A 169 36.97 -4.64 -8.59
C ILE A 169 38.29 -4.25 -9.23
N SER A 170 38.44 -2.98 -9.63
CA SER A 170 39.63 -2.50 -10.34
C SER A 170 40.95 -2.66 -9.57
N ILE A 171 40.88 -2.68 -8.24
CA ILE A 171 42.02 -2.95 -7.36
C ILE A 171 42.49 -4.41 -7.41
N HIS A 172 41.67 -5.30 -7.98
CA HIS A 172 41.95 -6.72 -8.15
C HIS A 172 42.16 -7.03 -9.63
N ARG A 173 43.33 -6.70 -10.17
CA ARG A 173 43.72 -6.97 -11.57
C ARG A 173 43.42 -8.40 -12.02
N CYS A 174 43.61 -9.38 -11.12
CA CYS A 174 43.34 -10.79 -11.39
C CYS A 174 41.87 -11.11 -11.68
N ILE A 175 40.91 -10.33 -11.16
CA ILE A 175 39.49 -10.49 -11.50
C ILE A 175 39.28 -10.07 -12.95
N ILE A 176 39.77 -8.90 -13.32
CA ILE A 176 39.54 -8.30 -14.64
C ILE A 176 40.20 -9.15 -15.72
N GLU A 177 41.43 -9.60 -15.50
CA GLU A 177 42.09 -10.53 -16.41
C GLU A 177 41.34 -11.85 -16.56
N PHE A 178 40.76 -12.37 -15.48
CA PHE A 178 39.93 -13.58 -15.54
C PHE A 178 38.62 -13.38 -16.31
N LEU A 179 38.10 -12.16 -16.41
CA LEU A 179 36.88 -11.86 -17.16
C LEU A 179 37.09 -11.84 -18.67
N PHE A 180 38.32 -11.73 -19.17
CA PHE A 180 38.60 -11.65 -20.61
C PHE A 180 39.39 -12.85 -21.09
N ARG A 181 39.00 -13.38 -22.26
CA ARG A 181 39.76 -14.44 -22.93
C ARG A 181 41.17 -14.00 -23.32
N ASN A 182 41.24 -12.88 -24.04
CA ASN A 182 42.47 -12.27 -24.50
C ASN A 182 42.56 -10.88 -23.91
N PHE A 183 43.62 -10.62 -23.14
CA PHE A 183 43.79 -9.34 -22.46
C PHE A 183 44.46 -8.27 -23.35
N LYS A 184 44.12 -8.27 -24.64
CA LYS A 184 44.63 -7.35 -25.68
C LYS A 184 43.50 -6.95 -26.63
N THR A 185 43.63 -5.79 -27.26
CA THR A 185 42.72 -5.36 -28.33
C THR A 185 43.02 -6.12 -29.62
N ASN A 186 42.03 -6.27 -30.50
CA ASN A 186 42.21 -6.80 -31.85
C ASN A 186 41.55 -5.89 -32.88
N ASP A 187 42.09 -5.88 -34.10
CA ASP A 187 41.68 -4.96 -35.17
C ASP A 187 40.25 -5.21 -35.67
N TYR A 188 39.76 -6.44 -35.50
CA TYR A 188 38.43 -6.88 -35.92
C TYR A 188 37.32 -6.63 -34.90
N GLY A 189 37.68 -6.32 -33.65
CA GLY A 189 36.72 -5.94 -32.60
C GLY A 189 35.99 -7.10 -31.93
N VAL A 190 36.50 -8.34 -32.00
CA VAL A 190 35.86 -9.53 -31.41
C VAL A 190 36.34 -9.76 -29.98
N TYR A 191 35.46 -9.75 -28.99
CA TYR A 191 35.83 -9.98 -27.58
C TYR A 191 34.95 -11.05 -26.93
N GLN A 192 35.52 -11.80 -26.00
CA GLN A 192 34.79 -12.78 -25.19
C GLN A 192 34.97 -12.45 -23.71
N VAL A 193 33.85 -12.18 -23.03
CA VAL A 193 33.79 -11.80 -21.61
C VAL A 193 33.12 -12.89 -20.80
N LYS A 194 33.77 -13.38 -19.75
CA LYS A 194 33.24 -14.40 -18.83
C LYS A 194 32.44 -13.71 -17.73
N LEU A 195 31.20 -14.11 -17.49
CA LEU A 195 30.31 -13.56 -16.45
C LEU A 195 29.71 -14.69 -15.63
N CYS A 196 29.57 -14.49 -14.32
CA CYS A 196 28.88 -15.43 -13.43
C CYS A 196 27.38 -15.18 -13.48
N ILE A 197 26.64 -16.01 -14.22
CA ILE A 197 25.19 -15.92 -14.42
C ILE A 197 24.56 -17.10 -13.69
N ASP A 198 23.65 -16.80 -12.75
CA ASP A 198 22.96 -17.80 -11.92
C ASP A 198 23.88 -18.78 -11.19
N GLY A 199 25.05 -18.31 -10.76
CA GLY A 199 26.04 -19.13 -10.06
C GLY A 199 26.93 -19.96 -10.98
N GLU A 200 26.86 -19.79 -12.31
CA GLU A 200 27.74 -20.46 -13.26
C GLU A 200 28.53 -19.47 -14.10
N TRP A 201 29.77 -19.80 -14.46
CA TRP A 201 30.56 -18.95 -15.33
C TRP A 201 30.19 -19.20 -16.79
N LYS A 202 29.71 -18.17 -17.49
CA LYS A 202 29.31 -18.22 -18.89
C LYS A 202 30.13 -17.25 -19.74
N ASN A 203 30.46 -17.65 -20.96
CA ASN A 203 31.22 -16.84 -21.90
C ASN A 203 30.27 -16.04 -22.81
N VAL A 204 30.46 -14.73 -22.92
CA VAL A 204 29.64 -13.81 -23.71
C VAL A 204 30.51 -13.16 -24.78
N ILE A 205 30.23 -13.47 -26.06
CA ILE A 205 30.93 -12.86 -27.20
C ILE A 205 30.27 -11.52 -27.54
N ILE A 206 31.06 -10.45 -27.72
CA ILE A 206 30.61 -9.09 -28.02
C ILE A 206 31.55 -8.41 -29.02
N ASP A 207 31.04 -7.39 -29.70
CA ASP A 207 31.84 -6.48 -30.53
C ASP A 207 32.24 -5.18 -29.78
N ASP A 208 33.14 -4.37 -30.34
CA ASP A 208 33.61 -3.09 -29.78
C ASP A 208 32.91 -1.82 -30.29
N TRP A 209 31.76 -1.95 -30.95
CA TRP A 209 30.86 -0.84 -31.25
C TRP A 209 30.17 -0.37 -29.96
N ILE A 210 30.51 0.84 -29.52
CA ILE A 210 29.98 1.47 -28.31
C ILE A 210 29.09 2.66 -28.72
N PRO A 211 27.92 2.87 -28.07
CA PRO A 211 27.04 3.96 -28.43
C PRO A 211 27.63 5.33 -28.06
N LEU A 212 27.45 6.32 -28.95
CA LEU A 212 27.88 7.71 -28.78
C LEU A 212 26.68 8.64 -28.56
N THR A 213 26.93 9.81 -27.96
CA THR A 213 26.01 10.94 -27.89
C THR A 213 26.82 12.22 -28.05
N ASN A 214 26.43 13.06 -29.00
CA ASN A 214 27.15 14.30 -29.36
C ASN A 214 28.66 14.07 -29.63
N GLY A 215 29.02 12.96 -30.27
CA GLY A 215 30.42 12.61 -30.58
C GLY A 215 31.26 12.09 -29.41
N SER A 216 30.68 11.93 -28.21
CA SER A 216 31.34 11.35 -27.03
C SER A 216 30.71 10.01 -26.63
N LEU A 217 31.49 9.09 -26.04
CA LEU A 217 30.99 7.78 -25.56
C LEU A 217 29.84 7.98 -24.57
N ARG A 218 28.66 7.42 -24.88
CA ARG A 218 27.46 7.52 -24.03
C ARG A 218 27.52 6.57 -22.84
N GLY A 219 28.31 5.50 -22.90
CA GLY A 219 28.50 4.51 -21.82
C GLY A 219 29.73 4.76 -20.95
N VAL A 220 30.31 3.71 -20.38
CA VAL A 220 31.47 3.84 -19.50
C VAL A 220 32.70 4.39 -20.22
N LYS A 221 33.39 5.33 -19.58
CA LYS A 221 34.73 5.79 -19.97
C LYS A 221 35.76 5.34 -18.94
N SER A 222 36.83 4.67 -19.37
CA SER A 222 38.00 4.41 -18.55
C SER A 222 39.20 5.18 -19.11
N ALA A 223 39.89 5.97 -18.27
CA ALA A 223 40.99 6.82 -18.71
C ALA A 223 42.17 6.79 -17.71
N SER A 224 43.39 6.63 -18.22
CA SER A 224 44.61 6.99 -17.49
C SER A 224 44.91 8.48 -17.74
N SER A 225 45.41 9.21 -16.74
CA SER A 225 45.98 10.54 -17.01
C SER A 225 47.21 10.81 -16.17
N LEU A 226 48.31 11.09 -16.86
CA LEU A 226 49.32 12.11 -16.54
C LEU A 226 50.04 12.43 -17.87
N GLY A 227 49.62 13.50 -18.57
CA GLY A 227 50.31 14.02 -19.76
C GLY A 227 49.46 14.10 -21.04
N LYS A 228 49.90 14.94 -21.99
CA LYS A 228 49.25 15.33 -23.26
C LYS A 228 48.97 14.18 -24.26
N ASN A 229 49.14 12.92 -23.85
CA ASN A 229 48.87 11.69 -24.60
C ASN A 229 47.90 10.81 -23.79
N LEU A 230 46.59 10.98 -23.98
CA LEU A 230 45.58 10.16 -23.30
C LEU A 230 45.50 8.78 -23.98
N VAL A 231 45.80 7.71 -23.24
CA VAL A 231 45.50 6.32 -23.66
C VAL A 231 44.14 5.94 -23.10
N GLY A 232 43.19 5.61 -23.99
CA GLY A 232 41.85 5.17 -23.59
C GLY A 232 41.82 3.67 -23.28
N HIS A 233 41.15 3.27 -22.20
CA HIS A 233 40.96 1.85 -21.86
C HIS A 233 39.52 1.42 -22.12
N ILE A 234 39.32 0.26 -22.78
CA ILE A 234 37.98 -0.18 -23.24
C ILE A 234 37.37 -1.31 -22.39
N TRP A 235 38.14 -1.97 -21.50
CA TRP A 235 37.66 -3.11 -20.69
C TRP A 235 36.30 -2.88 -20.01
N ALA A 236 36.09 -1.72 -19.40
CA ALA A 236 34.88 -1.45 -18.62
C ALA A 236 33.65 -1.29 -19.52
N ALA A 237 33.83 -0.69 -20.69
CA ALA A 237 32.79 -0.58 -21.71
C ALA A 237 32.44 -1.96 -22.31
N LEU A 238 33.44 -2.84 -22.47
CA LEU A 238 33.21 -4.22 -22.91
C LEU A 238 32.45 -5.04 -21.87
N ILE A 239 32.79 -4.95 -20.58
CA ILE A 239 32.03 -5.63 -19.52
C ILE A 239 30.60 -5.06 -19.42
N GLU A 240 30.44 -3.72 -19.50
CA GLU A 240 29.13 -3.08 -19.55
C GLU A 240 28.29 -3.61 -20.71
N LYS A 241 28.89 -3.78 -21.89
CA LYS A 241 28.23 -4.34 -23.07
C LYS A 241 27.88 -5.82 -22.91
N ALA A 242 28.78 -6.63 -22.35
CA ALA A 242 28.52 -8.05 -22.08
C ALA A 242 27.32 -8.21 -21.13
N ILE A 243 27.27 -7.41 -20.06
CA ILE A 243 26.13 -7.41 -19.14
C ILE A 243 24.87 -6.88 -19.85
N ALA A 244 24.96 -5.79 -20.63
CA ALA A 244 23.83 -5.32 -21.42
C ALA A 244 23.29 -6.42 -22.35
N LYS A 245 24.16 -7.22 -22.99
CA LYS A 245 23.78 -8.35 -23.83
C LYS A 245 23.03 -9.44 -23.06
N VAL A 246 23.52 -9.81 -21.87
CA VAL A 246 22.83 -10.76 -20.98
C VAL A 246 21.41 -10.28 -20.61
N PHE A 247 21.22 -8.97 -20.45
CA PHE A 247 19.93 -8.37 -20.12
C PHE A 247 19.15 -7.86 -21.33
N ASN A 248 19.49 -8.25 -22.56
CA ASN A 248 18.79 -7.86 -23.79
C ASN A 248 18.76 -6.34 -24.08
N GLY A 249 19.84 -5.63 -23.75
CA GLY A 249 20.14 -4.27 -24.21
C GLY A 249 20.46 -3.25 -23.10
N TYR A 250 21.13 -2.16 -23.49
CA TYR A 250 21.59 -1.10 -22.57
C TYR A 250 20.46 -0.43 -21.75
N LYS A 251 19.23 -0.37 -22.28
CA LYS A 251 18.07 0.18 -21.55
C LYS A 251 17.71 -0.64 -20.31
N ASN A 252 17.96 -1.95 -20.34
CA ASN A 252 17.59 -2.89 -19.28
C ASN A 252 18.61 -2.93 -18.15
N ILE A 253 19.75 -2.25 -18.31
CA ILE A 253 20.74 -2.06 -17.25
C ILE A 253 20.67 -0.67 -16.59
N TYR A 254 19.63 0.13 -16.90
CA TYR A 254 19.36 1.38 -16.17
C TYR A 254 19.08 1.07 -14.69
N ALA A 255 19.68 1.84 -13.77
CA ALA A 255 19.60 1.62 -12.32
C ALA A 255 20.01 0.20 -11.89
N PHE A 256 21.06 -0.36 -12.51
CA PHE A 256 21.54 -1.71 -12.24
C PHE A 256 21.94 -1.93 -10.77
N CYS A 257 21.52 -3.06 -10.19
CA CYS A 257 21.83 -3.43 -8.81
C CYS A 257 23.33 -3.70 -8.62
N SER A 258 23.96 -2.98 -7.70
CA SER A 258 25.39 -3.07 -7.38
C SER A 258 25.79 -4.47 -6.89
N ALA A 259 24.96 -5.09 -6.05
CA ALA A 259 25.18 -6.45 -5.56
C ALA A 259 25.10 -7.50 -6.67
N ALA A 260 24.18 -7.33 -7.62
CA ALA A 260 24.09 -8.21 -8.78
C ALA A 260 25.32 -8.07 -9.68
N ALA A 261 25.76 -6.83 -9.94
CA ALA A 261 26.99 -6.58 -10.70
C ALA A 261 28.21 -7.24 -10.04
N LEU A 262 28.42 -7.05 -8.74
CA LEU A 262 29.52 -7.66 -8.01
C LEU A 262 29.48 -9.19 -8.08
N ARG A 263 28.30 -9.82 -7.94
CA ARG A 263 28.16 -11.28 -8.11
C ARG A 263 28.50 -11.71 -9.52
N MET A 264 28.03 -11.00 -10.55
CA MET A 264 28.27 -11.35 -11.94
C MET A 264 29.74 -11.26 -12.35
N ILE A 265 30.47 -10.24 -11.85
CA ILE A 265 31.87 -10.01 -12.24
C ILE A 265 32.89 -10.71 -11.33
N THR A 266 32.50 -11.19 -10.15
CA THR A 266 33.44 -11.85 -9.21
C THR A 266 33.08 -13.31 -8.93
N GLY A 267 31.82 -13.69 -9.12
CA GLY A 267 31.28 -14.99 -8.70
C GLY A 267 31.31 -15.21 -7.18
N ALA A 268 31.60 -14.17 -6.38
CA ALA A 268 31.77 -14.23 -4.94
C ALA A 268 30.51 -13.77 -4.18
N PRO A 269 30.33 -14.16 -2.91
CA PRO A 269 29.14 -13.82 -2.15
C PRO A 269 29.16 -12.34 -1.77
N VAL A 270 28.02 -11.68 -1.96
CA VAL A 270 27.83 -10.27 -1.65
C VAL A 270 26.83 -10.14 -0.50
N THR A 271 27.24 -9.47 0.57
CA THR A 271 26.37 -9.13 1.71
C THR A 271 25.90 -7.69 1.57
N SER A 272 24.59 -7.43 1.60
CA SER A 272 24.06 -6.07 1.72
C SER A 272 23.69 -5.79 3.17
N LEU A 273 24.24 -4.73 3.74
CA LEU A 273 23.96 -4.29 5.10
C LEU A 273 23.14 -3.01 5.04
N GLN A 274 21.93 -3.05 5.58
CA GLN A 274 21.00 -1.92 5.61
C GLN A 274 21.15 -1.18 6.94
N PHE A 275 21.44 0.12 6.91
CA PHE A 275 21.80 0.87 8.13
C PHE A 275 20.64 0.98 9.14
N LYS A 276 19.40 0.83 8.66
CA LYS A 276 18.21 0.74 9.54
C LYS A 276 18.31 -0.41 10.56
N ASP A 277 19.00 -1.50 10.22
CA ASP A 277 19.15 -2.69 11.07
C ASP A 277 20.27 -2.51 12.12
N PHE A 278 21.04 -1.41 12.00
CA PHE A 278 22.19 -1.10 12.85
C PHE A 278 22.00 0.19 13.66
N ARG A 279 20.77 0.76 13.74
CA ARG A 279 20.50 2.03 14.45
C ARG A 279 21.00 2.06 15.90
N GLU A 280 20.94 0.93 16.60
CA GLU A 280 21.43 0.76 17.98
C GLU A 280 22.74 -0.05 18.06
N LYS A 281 23.32 -0.42 16.91
CA LYS A 281 24.48 -1.33 16.79
C LYS A 281 25.54 -0.76 15.83
N THR A 282 25.74 0.55 15.84
CA THR A 282 26.65 1.27 14.93
C THR A 282 28.11 0.82 15.08
N GLU A 283 28.55 0.45 16.27
CA GLU A 283 29.89 -0.11 16.53
C GLU A 283 30.13 -1.41 15.76
N LYS A 284 29.13 -2.30 15.75
CA LYS A 284 29.22 -3.57 15.00
C LYS A 284 29.34 -3.32 13.50
N LEU A 285 28.64 -2.30 12.98
CA LEU A 285 28.76 -1.92 11.57
C LEU A 285 30.17 -1.39 11.25
N TRP A 286 30.74 -0.57 12.13
CA TRP A 286 32.11 -0.07 11.99
C TRP A 286 33.14 -1.22 11.95
N GLU A 287 33.05 -2.17 12.89
CA GLU A 287 33.92 -3.35 12.93
C GLU A 287 33.86 -4.15 11.63
N ILE A 288 32.65 -4.40 11.11
CA ILE A 288 32.46 -5.14 9.86
C ILE A 288 33.14 -4.42 8.68
N LEU A 289 32.99 -3.09 8.60
CA LEU A 289 33.59 -2.27 7.54
C LEU A 289 35.12 -2.26 7.62
N LEU A 290 35.68 -2.10 8.82
CA LEU A 290 37.12 -2.10 9.06
C LEU A 290 37.75 -3.45 8.70
N ILE A 291 37.13 -4.55 9.16
CA ILE A 291 37.56 -5.91 8.83
C ILE A 291 37.49 -6.14 7.31
N SER A 292 36.39 -5.73 6.67
CA SER A 292 36.20 -5.92 5.23
C SER A 292 37.24 -5.15 4.40
N SER A 293 37.56 -3.91 4.80
CA SER A 293 38.61 -3.12 4.17
C SER A 293 39.99 -3.74 4.35
N SER A 294 40.33 -4.25 5.55
CA SER A 294 41.62 -4.93 5.79
C SER A 294 41.81 -6.21 4.95
N LYS A 295 40.69 -6.84 4.54
CA LYS A 295 40.70 -7.98 3.62
C LYS A 295 40.66 -7.58 2.15
N ASN A 296 40.70 -6.28 1.83
CA ASN A 296 40.56 -5.70 0.50
C ASN A 296 39.30 -6.19 -0.24
N TYR A 297 38.19 -6.38 0.49
CA TYR A 297 36.92 -6.75 -0.15
C TYR A 297 36.38 -5.61 -1.02
N PRO A 298 35.97 -5.88 -2.27
CA PRO A 298 35.26 -4.88 -3.07
C PRO A 298 33.98 -4.46 -2.36
N MET A 299 33.84 -3.15 -2.14
CA MET A 299 32.73 -2.57 -1.40
C MET A 299 32.14 -1.39 -2.17
N VAL A 300 30.82 -1.29 -2.11
CA VAL A 300 30.04 -0.19 -2.69
C VAL A 300 28.97 0.21 -1.69
N CYS A 301 28.56 1.46 -1.70
CA CYS A 301 27.57 1.99 -0.77
C CYS A 301 26.57 2.87 -1.50
N SER A 302 25.33 2.85 -1.03
CA SER A 302 24.26 3.65 -1.62
C SER A 302 24.01 4.87 -0.74
N CYS A 303 24.07 6.04 -1.37
CA CYS A 303 23.71 7.29 -0.72
C CYS A 303 22.20 7.51 -0.78
N LEU A 304 21.69 8.15 0.27
CA LEU A 304 20.34 8.67 0.29
C LEU A 304 20.16 9.70 -0.83
N SER A 305 18.96 9.77 -1.38
CA SER A 305 18.66 10.80 -2.37
C SER A 305 18.81 12.21 -1.79
N LYS A 306 19.09 13.20 -2.64
CA LYS A 306 19.09 14.62 -2.24
C LYS A 306 17.83 15.00 -1.45
N ALA A 307 16.66 14.52 -1.89
CA ALA A 307 15.39 14.77 -1.21
C ALA A 307 15.35 14.19 0.22
N GLU A 308 15.87 12.97 0.42
CA GLU A 308 15.89 12.33 1.74
C GLU A 308 16.90 12.97 2.69
N ILE A 309 18.08 13.35 2.19
CA ILE A 309 19.09 14.07 2.96
C ILE A 309 18.54 15.42 3.43
N LEU A 310 17.93 16.19 2.52
CA LEU A 310 17.32 17.47 2.85
C LEU A 310 16.10 17.31 3.76
N ARG A 311 15.32 16.24 3.61
CA ARG A 311 14.20 15.90 4.50
C ARG A 311 14.68 15.62 5.92
N LYS A 312 15.76 14.85 6.07
CA LYS A 312 16.23 14.35 7.38
C LYS A 312 17.10 15.35 8.12
N TYR A 313 17.83 16.21 7.41
CA TYR A 313 18.83 17.11 8.01
C TYR A 313 18.68 18.57 7.61
N GLY A 314 17.61 18.93 6.91
CA GLY A 314 17.30 20.31 6.52
C GLY A 314 18.18 20.86 5.39
N ARG A 315 17.97 22.14 5.05
CA ARG A 315 18.62 22.84 3.93
C ARG A 315 20.12 23.07 4.11
N ALA A 316 20.62 23.00 5.35
CA ALA A 316 22.04 23.12 5.67
C ALA A 316 22.84 21.85 5.29
N ALA A 317 22.17 20.72 5.04
CA ALA A 317 22.84 19.49 4.64
C ALA A 317 23.28 19.56 3.18
N LYS A 318 24.55 19.21 2.91
CA LYS A 318 25.13 19.17 1.57
C LYS A 318 24.93 17.78 0.95
N PRO A 319 23.98 17.58 0.01
CA PRO A 319 23.75 16.29 -0.63
C PRO A 319 24.92 15.93 -1.57
N LEU A 320 25.35 14.66 -1.52
CA LEU A 320 26.43 14.11 -2.34
C LEU A 320 25.99 13.66 -3.74
N SER A 321 24.67 13.57 -3.98
CA SER A 321 24.09 13.22 -5.27
C SER A 321 23.07 14.27 -5.73
N HIS A 322 22.75 14.25 -7.03
CA HIS A 322 21.62 15.00 -7.58
C HIS A 322 20.28 14.38 -7.14
N LYS A 323 19.16 14.67 -7.82
CA LYS A 323 17.79 14.32 -7.38
C LYS A 323 17.54 12.84 -6.96
N TYR A 324 18.43 11.89 -7.27
CA TYR A 324 18.26 10.45 -7.06
C TYR A 324 19.27 9.86 -6.05
N ALA A 325 18.93 8.70 -5.47
CA ALA A 325 19.88 7.86 -4.76
C ALA A 325 20.99 7.40 -5.74
N HIS A 326 22.23 7.38 -5.27
CA HIS A 326 23.42 7.13 -6.10
C HIS A 326 24.39 6.19 -5.40
N VAL A 327 25.18 5.43 -6.17
CA VAL A 327 26.09 4.41 -5.63
C VAL A 327 27.54 4.90 -5.71
N PHE A 328 28.28 4.75 -4.61
CA PHE A 328 29.69 5.10 -4.47
C PHE A 328 30.52 3.85 -4.25
N THR A 329 31.78 3.88 -4.70
CA THR A 329 32.74 2.82 -4.38
C THR A 329 33.40 3.14 -3.05
N VAL A 330 33.48 2.16 -2.14
CA VAL A 330 34.27 2.27 -0.91
C VAL A 330 35.67 1.73 -1.21
N LEU A 331 36.67 2.63 -1.19
CA LEU A 331 38.05 2.30 -1.52
C LEU A 331 38.89 1.90 -0.30
N SER A 332 38.62 2.49 0.87
CA SER A 332 39.37 2.23 2.10
C SER A 332 38.56 2.62 3.34
N VAL A 333 38.78 1.93 4.46
CA VAL A 333 38.22 2.24 5.78
C VAL A 333 39.35 2.15 6.79
N ILE A 334 39.63 3.24 7.51
CA ILE A 334 40.78 3.34 8.43
C ILE A 334 40.39 4.01 9.75
N LEU A 335 41.16 3.70 10.80
CA LEU A 335 41.19 4.45 12.04
C LEU A 335 42.48 5.29 12.07
N TYR A 336 42.36 6.61 11.99
CA TYR A 336 43.50 7.54 11.93
C TYR A 336 43.43 8.56 13.05
N LYS A 337 44.44 8.62 13.93
CA LYS A 337 44.49 9.55 15.09
C LYS A 337 43.15 9.63 15.83
N SER A 338 42.55 8.48 16.11
CA SER A 338 41.24 8.31 16.76
C SER A 338 40.01 8.73 15.93
N HIS A 339 40.16 9.07 14.65
CA HIS A 339 39.06 9.33 13.73
C HIS A 339 38.75 8.11 12.86
N ARG A 340 37.46 7.79 12.75
CA ARG A 340 36.92 6.71 11.91
C ARG A 340 36.60 7.25 10.52
N LEU A 341 37.38 6.87 9.51
CA LEU A 341 37.32 7.47 8.17
C LEU A 341 37.08 6.42 7.07
N LEU A 342 36.31 6.81 6.05
CA LEU A 342 36.06 6.04 4.84
C LEU A 342 36.50 6.84 3.62
N LYS A 343 37.27 6.22 2.73
CA LYS A 343 37.62 6.75 1.40
C LYS A 343 36.59 6.27 0.40
N LEU A 344 35.83 7.19 -0.17
CA LEU A 344 34.80 6.90 -1.16
C LEU A 344 35.20 7.46 -2.52
N ARG A 345 34.62 6.90 -3.59
CA ARG A 345 34.73 7.41 -4.95
C ARG A 345 33.36 7.57 -5.57
N ASN A 346 33.12 8.74 -6.17
CA ASN A 346 31.95 9.01 -7.00
C ASN A 346 32.18 8.52 -8.44
N PRO A 347 31.37 7.59 -8.98
CA PRO A 347 31.45 7.14 -10.37
C PRO A 347 31.26 8.23 -11.43
N TRP A 348 30.72 9.41 -11.07
CA TRP A 348 30.63 10.55 -11.99
C TRP A 348 31.96 11.30 -12.16
N GLY A 349 32.90 11.15 -11.23
CA GLY A 349 34.19 11.87 -11.25
C GLY A 349 34.14 13.31 -10.75
N TYR A 350 32.97 13.83 -10.38
CA TYR A 350 32.75 15.18 -9.83
C TYR A 350 31.77 15.13 -8.64
N ASN A 351 31.45 16.28 -8.02
CA ASN A 351 30.64 16.38 -6.79
C ASN A 351 31.25 15.59 -5.62
N ILE A 352 32.49 15.92 -5.26
CA ILE A 352 33.22 15.34 -4.12
C ILE A 352 32.77 15.94 -2.78
N TRP A 353 33.10 15.26 -1.68
CA TRP A 353 32.74 15.70 -0.32
C TRP A 353 33.41 17.03 0.06
N THR A 354 32.60 17.97 0.55
CA THR A 354 33.03 19.32 0.98
C THR A 354 32.86 19.54 2.48
N GLY A 355 32.86 18.45 3.26
CA GLY A 355 32.81 18.48 4.73
C GLY A 355 34.20 18.58 5.35
N LYS A 356 34.36 18.12 6.60
CA LYS A 356 35.61 18.30 7.38
C LYS A 356 36.88 17.74 6.72
N TRP A 357 36.72 16.76 5.82
CA TRP A 357 37.80 15.98 5.21
C TRP A 357 37.91 16.28 3.69
N THR A 358 38.20 17.56 3.35
CA THR A 358 38.40 18.05 1.97
C THR A 358 39.83 17.80 1.45
N ASP A 359 40.09 18.07 0.16
CA ASP A 359 41.41 17.91 -0.49
C ASP A 359 42.57 18.64 0.22
N GLU A 360 42.32 19.83 0.77
CA GLU A 360 43.31 20.59 1.57
C GLU A 360 43.63 19.93 2.92
N THR A 361 42.70 19.16 3.47
CA THR A 361 42.92 18.35 4.68
C THR A 361 43.44 16.95 4.34
N ASN A 362 43.08 16.39 3.18
CA ASN A 362 43.55 15.10 2.66
C ASN A 362 45.07 15.08 2.50
N THR A 363 45.65 16.19 2.03
CA THR A 363 47.10 16.37 1.87
C THR A 363 47.85 16.46 3.21
N LYS A 364 47.14 16.66 4.34
CA LYS A 364 47.72 16.72 5.70
C LYS A 364 47.56 15.40 6.50
N ILE A 365 46.61 14.54 6.12
CA ILE A 365 46.33 13.25 6.79
C ILE A 365 47.39 12.21 6.45
N LEU A 366 47.91 12.26 5.23
CA LEU A 366 48.79 11.24 4.67
C LEU A 366 50.15 11.86 4.40
N ASP A 367 51.17 11.26 4.99
CA ASP A 367 52.55 11.57 4.66
C ASP A 367 52.75 11.47 3.14
N SER A 368 53.63 12.29 2.56
CA SER A 368 53.77 12.40 1.10
C SER A 368 54.15 11.09 0.40
N GLU A 369 54.54 10.07 1.16
CA GLU A 369 54.94 8.74 0.71
C GLU A 369 53.81 7.69 0.71
N ASP A 370 52.68 7.87 1.43
CA ASP A 370 51.55 6.91 1.43
C ASP A 370 50.60 7.15 0.23
N THR A 371 51.08 6.78 -0.95
CA THR A 371 50.36 6.88 -2.22
C THR A 371 49.07 6.05 -2.27
N LYS A 372 48.93 5.01 -1.44
CA LYS A 372 47.79 4.07 -1.45
C LYS A 372 46.52 4.70 -0.86
N ASN A 373 46.67 5.45 0.22
CA ASN A 373 45.54 6.05 0.91
C ASN A 373 45.17 7.45 0.39
N ARG A 374 45.98 8.05 -0.49
CA ARG A 374 45.76 9.39 -1.04
C ARG A 374 44.48 9.50 -1.86
N ALA A 375 43.61 10.45 -1.51
CA ALA A 375 42.47 10.86 -2.35
C ALA A 375 42.91 11.99 -3.29
N TYR A 376 42.50 11.93 -4.56
CA TYR A 376 42.89 12.92 -5.58
C TYR A 376 41.76 13.87 -5.96
N GLY A 377 40.68 13.91 -5.17
CA GLY A 377 39.64 14.93 -5.30
C GLY A 377 38.96 14.88 -6.66
N GLU A 378 38.80 16.03 -7.32
CA GLU A 378 38.15 16.13 -8.64
C GLU A 378 38.95 15.46 -9.78
N ILE A 379 40.22 15.11 -9.56
CA ILE A 379 41.05 14.42 -10.56
C ILE A 379 40.55 12.99 -10.77
N ASP A 380 40.07 12.34 -9.71
CA ASP A 380 39.58 10.96 -9.77
C ASP A 380 38.23 10.75 -9.06
N GLY A 381 37.55 11.80 -8.61
CA GLY A 381 36.29 11.73 -7.87
C GLY A 381 36.38 11.04 -6.50
N SER A 382 37.58 10.87 -5.92
CA SER A 382 37.77 10.25 -4.60
C SER A 382 37.88 11.25 -3.46
N PHE A 383 37.35 10.91 -2.28
CA PHE A 383 37.35 11.77 -1.10
C PHE A 383 37.25 10.96 0.21
N TRP A 384 37.58 11.58 1.33
CA TRP A 384 37.41 11.01 2.67
C TRP A 384 36.14 11.54 3.36
N ILE A 385 35.48 10.70 4.16
CA ILE A 385 34.31 11.08 4.98
C ILE A 385 34.40 10.40 6.35
N GLY A 386 33.93 11.07 7.41
CA GLY A 386 33.85 10.49 8.75
C GLY A 386 32.72 9.46 8.86
N PHE A 387 32.87 8.47 9.74
CA PHE A 387 31.86 7.40 9.90
C PHE A 387 30.49 7.91 10.32
N ASP A 388 30.41 8.92 11.20
CA ASP A 388 29.12 9.48 11.62
C ASP A 388 28.42 10.23 10.47
N GLU A 389 29.20 10.94 9.65
CA GLU A 389 28.69 11.57 8.44
C GLU A 389 28.30 10.51 7.40
N PHE A 390 29.04 9.42 7.31
CA PHE A 390 28.68 8.29 6.45
C PHE A 390 27.32 7.68 6.84
N LEU A 391 27.06 7.42 8.12
CA LEU A 391 25.74 7.00 8.61
C LEU A 391 24.64 8.04 8.37
N LYS A 392 25.04 9.31 8.26
CA LYS A 392 24.13 10.42 8.00
C LYS A 392 23.64 10.38 6.55
N TYR A 393 24.54 10.24 5.58
CA TYR A 393 24.27 10.43 4.14
C TYR A 393 24.05 9.13 3.35
N PHE A 394 24.39 7.97 3.91
CA PHE A 394 24.26 6.67 3.26
C PHE A 394 23.26 5.80 4.01
N ASP A 395 22.66 4.84 3.30
CA ASP A 395 21.64 3.93 3.87
C ASP A 395 22.03 2.45 3.83
N SER A 396 23.03 2.10 3.03
CA SER A 396 23.43 0.71 2.83
C SER A 396 24.85 0.58 2.29
N VAL A 397 25.45 -0.59 2.55
CA VAL A 397 26.73 -1.01 1.99
C VAL A 397 26.65 -2.45 1.49
N GLU A 398 27.13 -2.69 0.29
CA GLU A 398 27.35 -4.03 -0.27
C GLU A 398 28.83 -4.42 -0.14
N ILE A 399 29.08 -5.59 0.44
CA ILE A 399 30.41 -6.13 0.68
C ILE A 399 30.56 -7.43 -0.12
N CYS A 400 31.41 -7.42 -1.15
CA CYS A 400 31.78 -8.60 -1.91
C CYS A 400 32.96 -9.31 -1.24
N ARG A 401 32.73 -10.52 -0.71
CA ARG A 401 33.76 -11.26 0.04
C ARG A 401 34.70 -12.04 -0.88
N TYR A 402 35.18 -11.40 -1.95
CA TYR A 402 36.13 -11.99 -2.88
C TYR A 402 37.51 -12.17 -2.22
N ARG A 403 38.09 -13.36 -2.35
CA ARG A 403 39.50 -13.60 -2.02
C ARG A 403 40.15 -14.41 -3.13
N LYS A 404 41.30 -13.94 -3.61
CA LYS A 404 42.09 -14.62 -4.64
C LYS A 404 42.49 -16.05 -4.26
N SER A 405 42.71 -16.30 -2.97
CA SER A 405 43.13 -17.61 -2.45
C SER A 405 42.00 -18.60 -2.21
N TRP A 406 40.74 -18.20 -2.39
CA TRP A 406 39.62 -19.08 -2.08
C TRP A 406 39.36 -20.09 -3.18
N SER A 407 39.21 -21.35 -2.77
CA SER A 407 38.68 -22.41 -3.62
C SER A 407 37.17 -22.24 -3.75
N GLN A 408 36.65 -22.47 -4.95
CA GLN A 408 35.21 -22.42 -5.23
C GLN A 408 34.77 -23.78 -5.76
N ILE A 409 33.68 -24.29 -5.20
CA ILE A 409 33.03 -25.51 -5.67
C ILE A 409 31.61 -25.10 -6.06
N ARG A 410 31.25 -25.38 -7.32
CA ARG A 410 29.93 -25.09 -7.88
C ARG A 410 29.23 -26.41 -8.09
N LEU A 411 28.06 -26.56 -7.47
CA LEU A 411 27.26 -27.77 -7.51
C LEU A 411 25.89 -27.40 -8.04
N SER A 412 25.50 -27.98 -9.17
CA SER A 412 24.08 -28.02 -9.52
C SER A 412 23.42 -29.01 -8.56
N MET A 413 22.60 -28.49 -7.66
CA MET A 413 21.86 -29.30 -6.70
C MET A 413 20.39 -29.26 -7.05
N PRO A 414 19.71 -30.42 -7.10
CA PRO A 414 18.26 -30.43 -7.15
C PRO A 414 17.75 -29.91 -5.80
N VAL A 415 17.07 -28.76 -5.83
CA VAL A 415 16.40 -28.22 -4.65
C VAL A 415 14.93 -28.55 -4.76
N GLY A 416 14.50 -29.62 -4.11
CA GLY A 416 13.10 -30.05 -4.03
C GLY A 416 12.38 -29.48 -2.81
N GLY A 417 11.06 -29.30 -2.93
CA GLY A 417 10.19 -28.97 -1.79
C GLY A 417 9.93 -30.20 -0.90
N LEU A 418 9.52 -29.96 0.35
CA LEU A 418 9.13 -31.02 1.31
C LEU A 418 7.99 -31.95 0.82
N TRP A 419 7.27 -31.56 -0.25
CA TRP A 419 6.00 -32.17 -0.70
C TRP A 419 5.86 -32.22 -2.22
N ASP A 420 6.96 -32.04 -2.96
CA ASP A 420 6.92 -32.08 -4.42
C ASP A 420 7.29 -33.47 -4.93
N ASP A 421 6.27 -34.27 -5.25
CA ASP A 421 6.41 -35.54 -5.97
C ASP A 421 6.51 -35.33 -7.49
N SER A 422 6.45 -34.09 -7.98
CA SER A 422 6.61 -33.81 -9.41
C SER A 422 8.08 -33.88 -9.81
N GLN A 423 8.32 -34.47 -10.98
CA GLN A 423 9.65 -34.68 -11.55
C GLN A 423 10.38 -33.37 -11.94
N ASN A 424 9.83 -32.18 -11.64
CA ASN A 424 10.45 -30.90 -11.94
C ASN A 424 11.42 -30.46 -10.83
N LYS A 425 12.56 -31.13 -10.76
CA LYS A 425 13.69 -30.69 -9.94
C LYS A 425 14.20 -29.35 -10.49
N ASN A 426 13.85 -28.24 -9.82
CA ASN A 426 14.52 -26.97 -10.06
C ASN A 426 15.97 -27.09 -9.56
N GLU A 427 16.89 -27.21 -10.50
CA GLU A 427 18.32 -27.18 -10.20
C GLU A 427 18.72 -25.76 -9.74
N ARG A 428 19.43 -25.69 -8.62
CA ARG A 428 20.05 -24.46 -8.12
C ARG A 428 21.55 -24.68 -8.04
N ASN A 429 22.31 -23.70 -8.50
CA ASN A 429 23.75 -23.72 -8.37
C ASN A 429 24.13 -23.25 -6.96
N VAL A 430 24.61 -24.17 -6.14
CA VAL A 430 25.20 -23.89 -4.83
C VAL A 430 26.68 -23.66 -5.01
N VAL A 431 27.16 -22.52 -4.54
CA VAL A 431 28.56 -22.14 -4.63
C VAL A 431 29.15 -22.15 -3.23
N ILE A 432 30.07 -23.07 -2.97
CA ILE A 432 30.80 -23.16 -1.72
C ILE A 432 32.14 -22.46 -1.90
N HIS A 433 32.38 -21.48 -1.04
CA HIS A 433 33.62 -20.72 -1.00
C HIS A 433 34.43 -21.13 0.22
N SER A 434 35.67 -21.58 0.02
CA SER A 434 36.53 -22.06 1.09
C SER A 434 37.93 -21.48 1.00
N SER A 435 38.56 -21.22 2.15
CA SER A 435 39.95 -20.75 2.24
C SER A 435 40.99 -21.81 1.86
N ILE A 436 40.58 -23.07 1.83
CA ILE A 436 41.39 -24.22 1.41
C ILE A 436 40.58 -25.07 0.44
N PRO A 437 41.20 -25.84 -0.45
CA PRO A 437 40.50 -26.89 -1.18
C PRO A 437 39.80 -27.82 -0.18
N ILE A 438 38.51 -28.04 -0.38
CA ILE A 438 37.70 -28.95 0.45
C ILE A 438 37.11 -30.02 -0.44
N ASN A 439 37.09 -31.26 0.05
CA ASN A 439 36.35 -32.31 -0.62
C ASN A 439 34.90 -32.22 -0.17
N VAL A 440 33.99 -32.07 -1.13
CA VAL A 440 32.55 -32.05 -0.87
C VAL A 440 31.97 -33.36 -1.36
N SER A 441 31.45 -34.17 -0.43
CA SER A 441 30.62 -35.31 -0.74
C SER A 441 29.15 -34.89 -0.66
N LEU A 442 28.39 -35.24 -1.69
CA LEU A 442 26.94 -35.12 -1.65
C LEU A 442 26.37 -36.31 -0.87
N CYS A 443 25.76 -36.05 0.27
CA CYS A 443 25.04 -37.05 1.05
C CYS A 443 23.55 -36.95 0.75
N SER A 444 22.91 -38.08 0.48
CA SER A 444 21.46 -38.15 0.52
C SER A 444 20.99 -38.00 1.96
N TRP A 445 19.92 -37.25 2.15
CA TRP A 445 19.29 -37.08 3.45
C TRP A 445 17.78 -37.14 3.26
N ASN A 446 17.07 -37.56 4.31
CA ASN A 446 15.61 -37.66 4.27
C ASN A 446 15.00 -36.25 4.43
N PRO A 447 14.23 -35.73 3.44
CA PRO A 447 13.57 -34.42 3.52
C PRO A 447 12.77 -34.18 4.81
N GLN A 448 12.26 -35.24 5.44
CA GLN A 448 11.55 -35.20 6.73
C GLN A 448 12.38 -34.64 7.88
N VAL A 449 13.72 -34.63 7.77
CA VAL A 449 14.60 -33.99 8.76
C VAL A 449 14.34 -32.48 8.85
N LEU A 450 13.92 -31.81 7.76
CA LEU A 450 13.58 -30.38 7.81
C LEU A 450 12.39 -30.08 8.72
N VAL A 451 11.42 -30.99 8.80
CA VAL A 451 10.27 -30.82 9.72
C VAL A 451 10.77 -30.76 11.15
N LYS A 452 11.71 -31.64 11.54
CA LYS A 452 12.34 -31.63 12.87
C LYS A 452 13.14 -30.35 13.12
N VAL A 453 13.82 -29.84 12.09
CA VAL A 453 14.56 -28.56 12.18
C VAL A 453 13.60 -27.40 12.44
N TYR A 454 12.51 -27.29 11.68
CA TYR A 454 11.50 -26.25 11.88
C TYR A 454 10.80 -26.36 13.24
N GLN A 455 10.43 -27.57 13.65
CA GLN A 455 9.88 -27.83 14.99
C GLN A 455 10.82 -27.31 16.08
N ARG A 456 12.11 -27.62 15.98
CA ARG A 456 13.11 -27.19 16.97
C ARG A 456 13.30 -25.68 16.99
N ILE A 457 13.39 -25.04 15.82
CA ILE A 457 13.54 -23.57 15.72
C ILE A 457 12.33 -22.86 16.32
N VAL A 458 11.11 -23.26 15.97
CA VAL A 458 9.90 -22.62 16.50
C VAL A 458 9.73 -22.92 17.99
N ALA A 459 10.13 -24.10 18.46
CA ALA A 459 10.12 -24.42 19.89
C ALA A 459 11.11 -23.56 20.71
N GLU A 460 12.32 -23.32 20.19
CA GLU A 460 13.38 -22.58 20.90
C GLU A 460 13.26 -21.06 20.73
N LYS A 461 12.73 -20.58 19.60
CA LYS A 461 12.78 -19.15 19.21
C LYS A 461 11.43 -18.56 18.79
N GLY A 462 10.37 -19.36 18.72
CA GLY A 462 9.05 -18.90 18.31
C GLY A 462 8.37 -18.06 19.39
N GLU A 463 7.69 -17.00 18.95
CA GLU A 463 6.75 -16.25 19.76
C GLU A 463 5.44 -17.03 19.90
N GLU A 464 4.87 -17.05 21.10
CA GLU A 464 3.62 -17.75 21.40
C GLU A 464 2.44 -16.82 21.07
N LEU A 465 1.63 -17.18 20.06
CA LEU A 465 0.52 -16.35 19.58
C LEU A 465 -0.77 -16.58 20.36
N LEU A 466 -0.93 -17.80 20.89
CA LEU A 466 -2.13 -18.21 21.62
C LEU A 466 -1.73 -19.31 22.59
N LYS A 467 -1.95 -19.04 23.88
CA LYS A 467 -1.87 -20.03 24.96
C LYS A 467 -3.21 -20.02 25.68
N GLN A 468 -4.07 -20.98 25.36
CA GLN A 468 -5.30 -21.20 26.10
C GLN A 468 -5.23 -22.56 26.79
N ARG A 469 -5.41 -22.55 28.11
CA ARG A 469 -5.59 -23.73 28.98
C ARG A 469 -4.49 -24.80 28.92
N ASP A 470 -3.20 -24.48 28.88
CA ASP A 470 -2.06 -25.45 28.97
C ASP A 470 -2.07 -26.68 28.01
N ASP A 471 -3.11 -26.86 27.19
CA ASP A 471 -3.43 -28.07 26.43
C ASP A 471 -3.04 -27.91 24.95
N VAL A 472 -3.00 -26.68 24.45
CA VAL A 472 -2.64 -26.33 23.07
C VAL A 472 -1.80 -25.05 23.04
N SER A 473 -0.76 -25.05 22.20
CA SER A 473 0.09 -23.88 21.94
C SER A 473 0.23 -23.67 20.44
N ILE A 474 0.04 -22.43 19.97
CA ILE A 474 0.36 -22.04 18.60
C ILE A 474 1.48 -21.00 18.65
N LYS A 475 2.61 -21.36 18.05
CA LYS A 475 3.83 -20.54 18.01
C LYS A 475 4.14 -20.10 16.59
N LYS A 476 4.70 -18.89 16.48
CA LYS A 476 5.14 -18.26 15.25
C LYS A 476 6.59 -17.83 15.38
N TYR A 477 7.41 -18.27 14.45
CA TYR A 477 8.75 -17.74 14.25
C TYR A 477 8.76 -16.99 12.92
N SER A 478 8.91 -15.66 12.97
CA SER A 478 8.96 -14.83 11.77
C SER A 478 10.18 -13.94 11.74
N GLY A 479 10.66 -13.67 10.53
CA GLY A 479 11.54 -12.55 10.23
C GLY A 479 10.93 -11.66 9.16
N ASP A 480 11.70 -10.69 8.68
CA ASP A 480 11.21 -9.70 7.73
C ASP A 480 10.53 -10.32 6.50
N ASN A 481 11.04 -11.45 5.99
CA ASN A 481 10.56 -12.07 4.75
C ASN A 481 10.08 -13.52 4.89
N PHE A 482 9.95 -14.04 6.10
CA PHE A 482 9.48 -15.41 6.31
C PHE A 482 8.62 -15.54 7.57
N VAL A 483 7.77 -16.56 7.57
CA VAL A 483 7.01 -16.99 8.75
C VAL A 483 6.97 -18.50 8.82
N ILE A 484 7.17 -19.06 10.00
CA ILE A 484 7.01 -20.48 10.31
C ILE A 484 6.05 -20.57 11.49
N MET A 485 4.96 -21.33 11.34
CA MET A 485 4.00 -21.54 12.42
C MET A 485 3.96 -23.01 12.80
N MET A 486 3.88 -23.26 14.09
CA MET A 486 3.82 -24.60 14.67
C MET A 486 2.69 -24.64 15.69
N ALA A 487 1.95 -25.73 15.71
CA ALA A 487 1.03 -26.04 16.80
C ALA A 487 1.56 -27.22 17.63
N GLU A 488 1.39 -27.14 18.93
CA GLU A 488 1.74 -28.14 19.92
C GLU A 488 0.46 -28.57 20.62
N ASN A 489 0.21 -29.87 20.62
CA ASN A 489 -0.90 -30.50 21.32
C ASN A 489 -0.36 -31.18 22.57
N TYR A 490 -0.69 -30.63 23.74
CA TYR A 490 -0.29 -31.14 25.04
C TYR A 490 -1.32 -32.09 25.65
N THR A 491 -2.49 -32.25 25.04
CA THR A 491 -3.50 -33.22 25.50
C THR A 491 -2.98 -34.65 25.45
N ASP A 492 -3.55 -35.51 26.30
CA ASP A 492 -3.18 -36.92 26.42
C ASP A 492 -3.98 -37.82 25.46
N ASP A 493 -5.20 -37.43 25.12
CA ASP A 493 -6.20 -38.29 24.47
C ASP A 493 -6.88 -37.66 23.23
N LYS A 494 -6.70 -36.36 22.97
CA LYS A 494 -7.40 -35.65 21.89
C LYS A 494 -6.51 -35.28 20.71
N TYR A 495 -7.06 -35.37 19.49
CA TYR A 495 -6.46 -34.82 18.28
C TYR A 495 -6.76 -33.32 18.16
N LEU A 496 -5.74 -32.53 17.84
CA LEU A 496 -5.85 -31.10 17.55
C LEU A 496 -5.97 -30.88 16.03
N HIS A 497 -7.11 -30.38 15.60
CA HIS A 497 -7.40 -30.03 14.22
C HIS A 497 -7.16 -28.54 14.03
N VAL A 498 -6.38 -28.15 13.03
CA VAL A 498 -5.98 -26.76 12.79
C VAL A 498 -6.25 -26.37 11.35
N GLN A 499 -7.03 -25.32 11.12
CA GLN A 499 -7.30 -24.72 9.83
C GLN A 499 -6.57 -23.38 9.72
N THR A 500 -5.67 -23.27 8.74
CA THR A 500 -4.98 -22.03 8.39
C THR A 500 -5.69 -21.38 7.20
N PHE A 501 -5.92 -20.08 7.29
CA PHE A 501 -6.47 -19.22 6.25
C PHE A 501 -5.46 -18.15 5.88
N CYS A 502 -5.26 -17.90 4.59
CA CYS A 502 -4.32 -16.89 4.15
C CYS A 502 -4.91 -16.14 2.96
N SER A 503 -5.15 -14.84 3.12
CA SER A 503 -5.61 -14.00 2.00
C SER A 503 -4.53 -13.96 0.92
N LYS A 504 -4.90 -14.11 -0.37
CA LYS A 504 -3.98 -14.20 -1.52
C LYS A 504 -2.72 -13.35 -1.38
N ILE A 505 -1.59 -13.98 -1.05
CA ILE A 505 -0.27 -13.34 -1.03
C ILE A 505 0.37 -13.56 -2.40
N LYS A 506 0.55 -12.49 -3.18
CA LYS A 506 1.31 -12.55 -4.42
C LYS A 506 2.80 -12.65 -4.09
N MET A 507 3.56 -13.38 -4.90
CA MET A 507 5.03 -13.43 -4.80
C MET A 507 5.56 -14.03 -3.48
N CYS A 508 4.92 -15.09 -2.98
CA CYS A 508 5.42 -15.92 -1.89
C CYS A 508 5.54 -17.39 -2.30
N SER A 509 6.49 -18.10 -1.70
CA SER A 509 6.55 -19.57 -1.70
C SER A 509 6.19 -20.08 -0.31
N TRP A 510 5.50 -21.22 -0.24
CA TRP A 510 5.13 -21.80 1.05
C TRP A 510 5.24 -23.33 1.05
N SER A 511 5.28 -23.90 2.25
CA SER A 511 5.62 -25.30 2.45
C SER A 511 4.61 -26.29 1.89
N ARG A 512 3.43 -25.92 1.39
CA ARG A 512 2.46 -26.89 0.84
C ARG A 512 1.98 -26.58 -0.59
N GLY A 513 2.77 -25.83 -1.35
CA GLY A 513 2.59 -25.64 -2.79
C GLY A 513 2.86 -24.20 -3.26
N ASP A 514 2.59 -23.94 -4.54
CA ASP A 514 2.82 -22.63 -5.19
C ASP A 514 1.51 -21.90 -5.56
N SER A 515 0.35 -22.36 -5.08
CA SER A 515 -0.93 -21.75 -5.44
C SER A 515 -1.22 -20.45 -4.70
N GLU A 516 -1.87 -19.49 -5.37
CA GLU A 516 -2.32 -18.19 -4.83
C GLU A 516 -3.24 -18.28 -3.59
N ASN A 517 -3.82 -19.45 -3.31
CA ASN A 517 -4.64 -19.71 -2.13
C ASN A 517 -3.89 -20.63 -1.16
N CYS A 518 -3.53 -20.14 0.03
CA CYS A 518 -2.77 -20.89 1.04
C CYS A 518 -3.64 -21.44 2.19
N ASP A 519 -4.95 -21.64 1.96
CA ASP A 519 -5.84 -22.24 2.95
C ASP A 519 -5.61 -23.75 3.07
N TYR A 520 -5.31 -24.23 4.28
CA TYR A 520 -4.98 -25.65 4.52
C TYR A 520 -5.37 -26.10 5.94
N GLY A 521 -5.70 -27.40 6.11
CA GLY A 521 -6.05 -27.99 7.40
C GLY A 521 -5.12 -29.14 7.81
N ASP A 522 -4.66 -29.14 9.06
CA ASP A 522 -3.78 -30.15 9.70
C ASP A 522 -4.47 -30.86 10.87
N VAL A 523 -3.99 -32.07 11.19
CA VAL A 523 -4.44 -32.85 12.36
C VAL A 523 -3.23 -33.36 13.14
N ILE A 524 -3.15 -32.95 14.41
CA ILE A 524 -1.99 -33.10 15.29
C ILE A 524 -2.37 -34.06 16.42
N PRO A 525 -1.72 -35.24 16.53
CA PRO A 525 -2.02 -36.21 17.57
C PRO A 525 -1.79 -35.68 19.00
N PRO A 526 -2.33 -36.36 20.03
CA PRO A 526 -1.97 -36.09 21.42
C PRO A 526 -0.45 -36.10 21.64
N ARG A 527 0.04 -35.30 22.59
CA ARG A 527 1.47 -35.17 22.94
C ARG A 527 2.40 -34.92 21.75
N SER A 528 1.90 -34.28 20.69
CA SER A 528 2.64 -34.09 19.45
C SER A 528 2.70 -32.62 19.04
N ARG A 529 3.65 -32.29 18.18
CA ARG A 529 3.77 -30.96 17.58
C ARG A 529 3.90 -31.06 16.08
N GLN A 530 3.36 -30.09 15.36
CA GLN A 530 3.39 -30.08 13.91
C GLN A 530 3.61 -28.67 13.36
N VAL A 531 4.44 -28.57 12.33
CA VAL A 531 4.60 -27.35 11.55
C VAL A 531 3.36 -27.19 10.67
N LEU A 532 2.63 -26.10 10.89
CA LEU A 532 1.41 -25.78 10.17
C LEU A 532 1.73 -25.19 8.81
N ILE A 533 2.57 -24.16 8.78
CA ILE A 533 2.94 -23.46 7.56
C ILE A 533 4.34 -22.87 7.69
N ALA A 534 5.14 -22.95 6.63
CA ALA A 534 6.34 -22.14 6.45
C ALA A 534 6.22 -21.36 5.14
N MET A 535 6.22 -20.03 5.21
CA MET A 535 6.14 -19.15 4.04
C MET A 535 7.37 -18.24 3.95
N CYS A 536 7.76 -17.92 2.73
CA CYS A 536 8.81 -16.96 2.41
C CYS A 536 8.34 -16.06 1.27
N ARG A 537 8.64 -14.77 1.35
CA ARG A 537 8.32 -13.79 0.30
C ARG A 537 9.52 -13.60 -0.62
N TYR A 538 9.27 -13.41 -1.91
CA TYR A 538 10.33 -13.02 -2.84
C TYR A 538 10.83 -11.61 -2.52
N GLU A 539 12.10 -11.31 -2.81
CA GLU A 539 12.70 -9.98 -2.56
C GLU A 539 11.98 -8.81 -3.27
N ARG A 540 11.21 -9.11 -4.32
CA ARG A 540 10.39 -8.14 -5.07
C ARG A 540 8.93 -8.07 -4.59
N ALA A 541 8.54 -8.90 -3.63
CA ALA A 541 7.24 -8.81 -3.00
C ALA A 541 7.17 -7.47 -2.28
N THR A 542 6.21 -6.65 -2.67
CA THR A 542 5.96 -5.38 -2.01
C THR A 542 5.39 -5.62 -0.61
N GLN A 543 4.69 -6.77 -0.42
CA GLN A 543 3.82 -7.10 0.73
C GLN A 543 4.57 -7.13 2.03
N ARG A 544 4.26 -6.21 2.95
CA ARG A 544 4.70 -6.28 4.36
C ARG A 544 3.71 -7.14 5.17
N GLY A 545 4.27 -7.97 6.06
CA GLY A 545 3.52 -8.96 6.84
C GLY A 545 3.17 -10.27 6.10
N PHE A 546 2.49 -11.16 6.84
CA PHE A 546 1.86 -12.39 6.37
C PHE A 546 0.43 -12.42 6.94
N PRO A 547 -0.62 -12.13 6.13
CA PRO A 547 -2.01 -12.14 6.59
C PRO A 547 -2.53 -13.57 6.74
N ILE A 548 -2.10 -14.22 7.83
CA ILE A 548 -2.48 -15.59 8.20
C ILE A 548 -3.46 -15.53 9.37
N ALA A 549 -4.63 -16.13 9.18
CA ALA A 549 -5.57 -16.45 10.25
C ALA A 549 -5.53 -17.96 10.52
N ILE A 550 -5.72 -18.36 11.76
CA ILE A 550 -5.78 -19.77 12.17
C ILE A 550 -7.07 -19.97 12.96
N ASP A 551 -7.69 -21.12 12.75
CA ASP A 551 -8.81 -21.68 13.50
C ASP A 551 -8.42 -23.10 13.94
N TYR A 552 -8.87 -23.58 15.10
CA TYR A 552 -8.53 -24.92 15.58
C TYR A 552 -9.61 -25.50 16.51
N TYR A 553 -9.61 -26.82 16.70
CA TYR A 553 -10.47 -27.53 17.66
C TYR A 553 -9.86 -28.87 18.08
N LEU A 554 -10.30 -29.40 19.23
CA LEU A 554 -9.91 -30.73 19.74
C LEU A 554 -11.00 -31.78 19.46
N SER A 555 -10.62 -33.03 19.18
CA SER A 555 -11.55 -34.13 18.88
C SER A 555 -10.95 -35.48 19.26
N ASP A 556 -11.77 -36.42 19.72
CA ASP A 556 -11.34 -37.80 20.02
C ASP A 556 -11.05 -38.60 18.73
N GLU A 557 -11.62 -38.18 17.59
CA GLU A 557 -11.43 -38.83 16.30
C GLU A 557 -10.34 -38.17 15.42
N LYS A 558 -9.54 -39.03 14.76
CA LYS A 558 -8.58 -38.64 13.72
C LYS A 558 -9.28 -38.47 12.37
N LEU A 559 -9.77 -37.27 12.10
CA LEU A 559 -10.32 -36.90 10.79
C LEU A 559 -9.20 -36.88 9.73
N THR A 560 -9.39 -37.55 8.59
CA THR A 560 -8.32 -37.79 7.59
C THR A 560 -8.42 -36.94 6.32
N LYS A 561 -9.48 -36.11 6.14
CA LYS A 561 -9.62 -35.21 4.99
C LYS A 561 -10.30 -33.90 5.36
N LEU A 562 -9.54 -32.79 5.33
CA LEU A 562 -10.08 -31.42 5.24
C LEU A 562 -9.98 -30.97 3.78
N GLY A 563 -10.88 -31.49 2.92
CA GLY A 563 -10.90 -31.20 1.48
C GLY A 563 -11.42 -29.79 1.13
N ARG A 564 -11.03 -29.27 -0.05
CA ARG A 564 -11.38 -27.92 -0.55
C ARG A 564 -12.88 -27.66 -0.77
N SER A 565 -13.72 -28.68 -0.90
CA SER A 565 -15.15 -28.55 -1.26
C SER A 565 -16.15 -28.93 -0.17
N ASP A 566 -15.72 -29.63 0.89
CA ASP A 566 -16.65 -30.24 1.85
C ASP A 566 -16.67 -29.48 3.19
N ARG A 567 -16.60 -28.15 3.11
CA ARG A 567 -16.41 -27.29 4.28
C ARG A 567 -17.75 -26.98 4.96
N ALA A 568 -17.81 -27.28 6.26
CA ALA A 568 -18.84 -26.97 7.27
C ALA A 568 -20.04 -27.93 7.47
N ALA A 569 -20.28 -28.90 6.58
CA ALA A 569 -21.48 -29.77 6.68
C ALA A 569 -21.31 -31.05 7.52
N HIS A 570 -20.09 -31.44 7.89
CA HIS A 570 -19.82 -32.72 8.60
C HIS A 570 -19.11 -32.57 9.94
N ILE A 571 -19.04 -31.36 10.51
CA ILE A 571 -18.56 -31.18 11.88
C ILE A 571 -19.76 -31.41 12.82
N PRO A 572 -19.78 -32.48 13.65
CA PRO A 572 -20.86 -32.69 14.61
C PRO A 572 -20.96 -31.48 15.54
N LYS A 573 -22.18 -30.95 15.73
CA LYS A 573 -22.45 -29.75 16.55
C LYS A 573 -21.87 -29.82 17.97
N GLN A 574 -21.58 -31.02 18.47
CA GLN A 574 -21.10 -31.27 19.84
C GLN A 574 -19.61 -30.96 20.06
N ASN A 575 -18.78 -30.93 19.01
CA ASN A 575 -17.32 -30.72 19.14
C ASN A 575 -16.88 -29.29 18.78
N ARG A 576 -17.81 -28.35 18.63
CA ARG A 576 -17.57 -26.96 18.15
C ARG A 576 -17.11 -25.97 19.23
N ILE A 577 -16.66 -26.44 20.39
CA ILE A 577 -16.58 -25.60 21.60
C ILE A 577 -15.39 -24.61 21.62
N ASP A 578 -14.35 -24.74 20.78
CA ASP A 578 -13.13 -23.92 20.93
C ASP A 578 -12.59 -23.26 19.64
N SER A 579 -13.43 -22.82 18.69
CA SER A 579 -12.95 -22.08 17.50
C SER A 579 -12.56 -20.63 17.84
N ILE A 580 -11.27 -20.30 17.77
CA ILE A 580 -10.74 -18.93 17.95
C ILE A 580 -10.16 -18.44 16.63
N GLN A 581 -10.79 -17.43 16.01
CA GLN A 581 -10.24 -16.73 14.84
C GLN A 581 -9.33 -15.58 15.30
N ALA A 582 -8.04 -15.67 15.00
CA ALA A 582 -7.15 -14.50 15.03
C ALA A 582 -7.31 -13.72 13.71
N LYS A 583 -7.98 -12.56 13.73
CA LYS A 583 -7.96 -11.59 12.62
C LYS A 583 -6.91 -10.52 12.90
N PHE A 584 -5.94 -10.38 12.01
CA PHE A 584 -5.03 -9.24 11.96
C PHE A 584 -5.55 -8.21 10.94
N LEU A 585 -5.54 -6.95 11.36
CA LEU A 585 -6.10 -5.77 10.72
C LEU A 585 -5.48 -5.45 9.35
N HIS A 586 -6.27 -4.73 8.54
CA HIS A 586 -5.93 -4.14 7.26
C HIS A 586 -4.61 -3.35 7.26
N GLU A 587 -3.65 -3.73 6.44
CA GLU A 587 -2.66 -2.80 5.87
C GLU A 587 -3.04 -2.53 4.41
N ASP A 588 -2.87 -1.28 3.97
CA ASP A 588 -3.29 -0.75 2.67
C ASP A 588 -2.98 -1.69 1.48
N SER A 589 -3.90 -1.76 0.50
CA SER A 589 -3.68 -2.57 -0.71
C SER A 589 -2.43 -2.08 -1.44
N GLU A 590 -1.41 -2.93 -1.56
CA GLU A 590 -0.11 -2.52 -2.09
C GLU A 590 -0.08 -2.20 -3.58
N ASP A 591 -1.14 -2.59 -4.29
CA ASP A 591 -1.34 -2.18 -5.68
C ASP A 591 -1.43 -0.65 -5.76
N ASP A 592 -1.95 0.04 -4.74
CA ASP A 592 -2.04 1.51 -4.72
C ASP A 592 -0.71 2.18 -4.34
N GLU A 593 0.12 1.51 -3.53
CA GLU A 593 1.47 1.98 -3.21
C GLU A 593 2.38 1.91 -4.43
N LEU A 594 2.34 0.77 -5.12
CA LEU A 594 3.11 0.57 -6.33
C LEU A 594 2.69 1.59 -7.40
N LYS A 595 1.40 1.87 -7.56
CA LYS A 595 0.89 2.91 -8.47
C LYS A 595 1.44 4.29 -8.11
N TYR A 596 1.40 4.71 -6.84
CA TYR A 596 1.92 6.03 -6.43
C TYR A 596 3.41 6.17 -6.75
N GLN A 597 4.21 5.15 -6.41
CA GLN A 597 5.64 5.16 -6.66
C GLN A 597 5.99 5.11 -8.15
N ILE A 598 5.25 4.35 -8.95
CA ILE A 598 5.42 4.31 -10.41
C ILE A 598 5.11 5.68 -11.01
N THR A 599 3.98 6.28 -10.62
CA THR A 599 3.56 7.60 -11.10
C THR A 599 4.58 8.68 -10.78
N LEU A 600 5.05 8.74 -9.52
CA LEU A 600 6.08 9.70 -9.10
C LEU A 600 7.41 9.47 -9.83
N LYS A 601 7.85 8.22 -9.98
CA LYS A 601 9.07 7.89 -10.73
C LYS A 601 8.96 8.24 -12.22
N ASN A 602 7.79 8.07 -12.83
CA ASN A 602 7.57 8.43 -14.23
C ASN A 602 7.70 9.94 -14.43
N CYS A 603 7.06 10.74 -13.58
CA CYS A 603 7.15 12.21 -13.62
C CYS A 603 8.59 12.70 -13.36
N GLN A 604 9.29 12.04 -12.43
CA GLN A 604 10.72 12.28 -12.19
C GLN A 604 11.58 12.01 -13.42
N LYS A 605 11.36 10.87 -14.11
CA LYS A 605 12.10 10.47 -15.31
C LYS A 605 11.86 11.40 -16.50
N THR A 606 10.61 11.81 -16.73
CA THR A 606 10.26 12.72 -17.82
C THR A 606 10.55 14.18 -17.49
N ASN A 607 10.86 14.49 -16.22
CA ASN A 607 10.94 15.85 -15.68
C ASN A 607 9.72 16.69 -16.05
N THR A 608 8.55 16.04 -16.04
CA THR A 608 7.25 16.67 -16.22
C THR A 608 6.49 16.55 -14.91
N THR A 609 5.60 17.49 -14.64
CA THR A 609 4.65 17.35 -13.55
C THR A 609 3.65 16.25 -13.87
N PHE A 610 3.13 15.62 -12.82
CA PHE A 610 2.07 14.66 -12.96
C PHE A 610 0.81 15.36 -13.43
N LEU A 611 0.15 14.74 -14.39
CA LEU A 611 -1.20 15.06 -14.80
C LEU A 611 -1.98 13.76 -14.71
N ASP A 612 -3.01 13.74 -13.88
CA ASP A 612 -3.83 12.58 -13.63
C ASP A 612 -4.62 12.20 -14.88
N GLY A 613 -4.11 11.22 -15.62
CA GLY A 613 -4.73 10.73 -16.86
C GLY A 613 -5.97 9.87 -16.64
N GLU A 614 -6.21 9.35 -15.43
CA GLU A 614 -7.47 8.67 -15.07
C GLU A 614 -8.59 9.69 -14.88
N TYR A 615 -8.22 10.88 -14.38
CA TYR A 615 -9.05 12.08 -14.42
C TYR A 615 -8.91 12.77 -15.78
N LYS A 616 -9.30 12.09 -16.88
CA LYS A 616 -9.57 12.80 -18.14
C LYS A 616 -10.69 13.80 -17.85
N VAL A 617 -10.43 15.07 -18.14
CA VAL A 617 -11.25 16.30 -17.97
C VAL A 617 -12.63 16.22 -18.67
N PHE A 618 -13.39 15.15 -18.48
CA PHE A 618 -14.77 15.01 -18.93
C PHE A 618 -15.66 15.62 -17.86
N GLY A 619 -15.82 16.94 -17.92
CA GLY A 619 -16.79 17.66 -17.08
C GLY A 619 -16.37 19.05 -16.63
N ASP A 620 -15.08 19.37 -16.61
CA ASP A 620 -14.57 20.62 -16.02
C ASP A 620 -14.50 21.81 -16.99
N SER A 621 -14.83 21.65 -18.27
CA SER A 621 -14.73 22.73 -19.26
C SER A 621 -15.76 23.86 -19.04
N MET A 622 -16.80 23.66 -18.22
CA MET A 622 -17.84 24.67 -17.97
C MET A 622 -18.38 24.66 -16.54
N LEU A 623 -18.10 25.71 -15.77
CA LEU A 623 -18.87 26.08 -14.59
C LEU A 623 -20.12 26.88 -15.00
N ILE A 624 -21.30 26.39 -14.63
CA ILE A 624 -22.56 27.12 -14.84
C ILE A 624 -22.90 27.93 -13.58
N ARG A 625 -22.71 29.25 -13.65
CA ARG A 625 -23.06 30.20 -12.58
C ARG A 625 -24.26 31.05 -13.02
N GLY A 626 -25.46 30.51 -12.81
CA GLY A 626 -26.71 31.13 -13.29
C GLY A 626 -26.82 31.04 -14.81
N LYS A 627 -26.99 32.16 -15.51
CA LYS A 627 -27.03 32.22 -16.99
C LYS A 627 -25.64 32.35 -17.65
N LYS A 628 -24.56 32.58 -16.88
CA LYS A 628 -23.20 32.73 -17.41
C LYS A 628 -22.46 31.39 -17.39
N LYS A 629 -21.88 31.02 -18.53
CA LYS A 629 -20.90 29.92 -18.67
C LYS A 629 -19.52 30.50 -18.42
N LEU A 630 -18.83 30.02 -17.39
CA LEU A 630 -17.44 30.35 -17.12
C LEU A 630 -16.58 29.18 -17.58
N PHE A 631 -15.61 29.46 -18.44
CA PHE A 631 -14.59 28.50 -18.82
C PHE A 631 -13.59 28.39 -17.68
N MET A 632 -13.37 27.16 -17.22
CA MET A 632 -12.39 26.84 -16.20
C MET A 632 -11.20 26.15 -16.87
N GLU A 633 -10.01 26.60 -16.51
CA GLU A 633 -8.74 26.04 -16.96
C GLU A 633 -7.99 25.46 -15.76
N LEU A 634 -7.29 24.35 -15.95
CA LEU A 634 -6.44 23.78 -14.91
C LEU A 634 -5.04 24.40 -15.03
N VAL A 635 -4.54 24.95 -13.93
CA VAL A 635 -3.22 25.59 -13.85
C VAL A 635 -2.43 25.05 -12.67
N GLN A 636 -1.10 25.08 -12.76
CA GLN A 636 -0.23 24.83 -11.60
C GLN A 636 0.18 26.17 -10.97
N PRO A 637 -0.27 26.45 -9.74
CA PRO A 637 0.19 27.63 -8.99
C PRO A 637 1.70 27.61 -8.73
N ASN A 638 2.31 28.78 -8.56
CA ASN A 638 3.65 28.86 -8.01
C ASN A 638 3.62 28.64 -6.48
N PHE A 639 4.11 27.49 -6.04
CA PHE A 639 4.09 27.07 -4.64
C PHE A 639 5.31 27.53 -3.82
N GLN A 640 6.12 28.49 -4.31
CA GLN A 640 7.42 28.86 -3.73
C GLN A 640 7.38 29.34 -2.25
N ASN A 641 6.19 29.64 -1.70
CA ASN A 641 5.96 29.99 -0.28
C ASN A 641 4.69 29.32 0.28
N TRP A 642 4.33 28.14 -0.23
CA TRP A 642 3.19 27.37 0.27
C TRP A 642 3.70 26.23 1.14
N GLU A 643 2.91 25.85 2.13
CA GLU A 643 3.13 24.62 2.91
C GLU A 643 2.00 23.62 2.62
N LEU A 644 2.23 22.32 2.87
CA LEU A 644 1.12 21.38 2.75
C LEU A 644 0.12 21.60 3.88
N TRP A 645 0.63 21.70 5.11
CA TRP A 645 -0.14 21.87 6.33
C TRP A 645 0.72 22.54 7.41
N ASN A 646 0.05 23.29 8.28
CA ASN A 646 0.60 23.82 9.52
C ASN A 646 -0.48 23.77 10.61
N ASP A 647 -0.10 23.40 11.83
CA ASP A 647 -0.99 23.25 12.99
C ASP A 647 -1.47 24.60 13.56
N THR A 648 -0.80 25.72 13.21
CA THR A 648 -1.19 27.06 13.66
C THR A 648 -2.34 27.61 12.81
N CYS A 649 -3.57 27.60 13.36
CA CYS A 649 -4.81 28.13 12.77
C CYS A 649 -5.35 27.39 11.53
N SER A 650 -5.22 26.07 11.50
CA SER A 650 -5.65 25.17 10.41
C SER A 650 -7.13 25.26 9.99
N TYR A 651 -8.00 25.81 10.83
CA TYR A 651 -9.41 26.00 10.49
C TYR A 651 -9.64 27.10 9.46
N ARG A 652 -8.65 27.90 9.04
CA ARG A 652 -8.77 28.95 8.00
C ARG A 652 -8.87 28.37 6.58
N VAL A 653 -9.99 27.71 6.31
CA VAL A 653 -10.34 27.10 5.01
C VAL A 653 -11.49 27.86 4.35
N TYR A 654 -11.27 28.48 3.20
CA TYR A 654 -12.18 29.41 2.54
C TYR A 654 -12.68 28.90 1.19
N GLN A 655 -13.96 29.14 0.90
CA GLN A 655 -14.58 28.79 -0.37
C GLN A 655 -14.36 29.88 -1.41
N ASN A 656 -13.90 29.50 -2.61
CA ASN A 656 -13.71 30.40 -3.74
C ASN A 656 -14.43 29.88 -5.01
N GLY A 657 -15.70 30.24 -5.17
CA GLY A 657 -16.37 30.17 -6.49
C GLY A 657 -17.12 28.90 -6.89
N LEU A 658 -16.90 27.74 -6.23
CA LEU A 658 -17.49 26.45 -6.67
C LEU A 658 -18.86 26.08 -6.07
N GLY A 659 -19.30 26.73 -4.99
CA GLY A 659 -20.64 26.48 -4.41
C GLY A 659 -20.78 25.15 -3.64
N ASN A 660 -19.68 24.49 -3.31
CA ASN A 660 -19.55 23.28 -2.48
C ASN A 660 -19.42 23.55 -0.96
N CYS A 661 -20.19 24.52 -0.43
CA CYS A 661 -20.00 25.02 0.95
C CYS A 661 -20.04 23.93 2.04
N GLY A 662 -20.85 22.87 1.86
CA GLY A 662 -20.92 21.75 2.80
C GLY A 662 -19.61 20.97 2.92
N LEU A 663 -18.86 20.81 1.84
CA LEU A 663 -17.52 20.19 1.86
C LEU A 663 -16.53 21.09 2.62
N ILE A 664 -16.51 22.39 2.30
CA ILE A 664 -15.56 23.34 2.91
C ILE A 664 -15.79 23.51 4.41
N ALA A 665 -17.07 23.58 4.83
CA ALA A 665 -17.42 23.60 6.24
C ALA A 665 -16.99 22.31 6.97
N SER A 666 -17.00 21.17 6.27
CA SER A 666 -16.55 19.88 6.82
C SER A 666 -15.02 19.83 6.97
N LEU A 667 -14.27 20.33 5.99
CA LEU A 667 -12.80 20.45 6.08
C LEU A 667 -12.40 21.34 7.26
N ALA A 668 -13.06 22.48 7.42
CA ALA A 668 -12.83 23.34 8.58
C ALA A 668 -13.18 22.65 9.90
N ALA A 669 -14.22 21.81 9.93
CA ALA A 669 -14.63 21.09 11.14
C ALA A 669 -13.59 20.04 11.59
N ILE A 670 -12.91 19.37 10.65
CA ILE A 670 -11.91 18.34 10.98
C ILE A 670 -10.51 18.89 11.24
N SER A 671 -10.25 20.16 10.89
CA SER A 671 -8.93 20.79 10.99
C SER A 671 -8.33 20.82 12.41
N VAL A 672 -9.16 20.65 13.44
CA VAL A 672 -8.74 20.57 14.85
C VAL A 672 -8.22 19.19 15.26
N HIS A 673 -8.32 18.19 14.36
CA HIS A 673 -7.83 16.83 14.56
C HIS A 673 -6.61 16.57 13.68
N THR A 674 -5.44 17.03 14.12
CA THR A 674 -4.19 16.95 13.35
C THR A 674 -3.83 15.51 12.96
N GLU A 675 -4.01 14.55 13.88
CA GLU A 675 -3.80 13.11 13.63
C GLU A 675 -4.67 12.58 12.48
N LEU A 676 -5.93 13.03 12.41
CA LEU A 676 -6.83 12.66 11.32
C LEU A 676 -6.31 13.22 10.00
N ILE A 677 -5.96 14.50 9.95
CA ILE A 677 -5.46 15.12 8.71
C ILE A 677 -4.19 14.43 8.23
N GLU A 678 -3.24 14.17 9.13
CA GLU A 678 -2.02 13.43 8.80
C GLU A 678 -2.32 12.03 8.25
N SER A 679 -3.32 11.33 8.80
CA SER A 679 -3.73 10.00 8.32
C SER A 679 -4.35 10.00 6.92
N LEU A 680 -4.87 11.15 6.44
CA LEU A 680 -5.45 11.27 5.10
C LEU A 680 -4.42 11.40 3.99
N PHE A 681 -3.15 11.64 4.32
CA PHE A 681 -2.09 11.82 3.33
C PHE A 681 -0.95 10.85 3.54
N ARG A 682 -0.41 10.33 2.43
CA ARG A 682 0.82 9.52 2.49
C ARG A 682 2.04 10.31 2.96
N ASN A 683 2.25 11.46 2.35
CA ASN A 683 3.40 12.32 2.59
C ASN A 683 2.90 13.73 2.87
N PHE A 684 3.31 14.28 4.00
CA PHE A 684 2.84 15.57 4.45
C PHE A 684 3.71 16.74 3.96
N LYS A 685 4.22 16.65 2.72
CA LYS A 685 5.09 17.66 2.10
C LYS A 685 4.72 17.89 0.63
N ILE A 686 4.82 19.14 0.19
CA ILE A 686 4.76 19.51 -1.23
C ILE A 686 5.93 18.86 -1.95
N ASN A 687 5.68 18.30 -3.14
CA ASN A 687 6.73 17.71 -3.98
C ASN A 687 6.79 18.38 -5.35
N ASP A 688 7.99 18.49 -5.92
CA ASP A 688 8.28 19.21 -7.16
C ASP A 688 7.59 18.63 -8.41
N TYR A 689 6.97 17.45 -8.31
CA TYR A 689 6.35 16.73 -9.43
C TYR A 689 4.83 16.71 -9.35
N GLY A 690 4.26 17.27 -8.28
CA GLY A 690 2.83 17.39 -8.09
C GLY A 690 2.07 16.08 -7.90
N VAL A 691 2.70 15.01 -7.40
CA VAL A 691 2.00 13.71 -7.16
C VAL A 691 1.59 13.59 -5.70
N TYR A 692 0.31 13.45 -5.42
CA TYR A 692 -0.20 13.27 -4.05
C TYR A 692 -1.06 12.02 -3.95
N GLN A 693 -1.08 11.41 -2.77
CA GLN A 693 -2.00 10.32 -2.44
C GLN A 693 -2.85 10.76 -1.25
N VAL A 694 -4.16 10.78 -1.47
CA VAL A 694 -5.19 11.13 -0.49
C VAL A 694 -6.03 9.90 -0.20
N LYS A 695 -6.20 9.57 1.09
CA LYS A 695 -6.99 8.45 1.57
C LYS A 695 -8.40 8.93 1.90
N LEU A 696 -9.43 8.31 1.32
CA LEU A 696 -10.84 8.62 1.59
C LEU A 696 -11.61 7.36 1.98
N CYS A 697 -12.57 7.48 2.90
CA CYS A 697 -13.45 6.39 3.29
C CYS A 697 -14.70 6.35 2.39
N ILE A 698 -14.70 5.48 1.39
CA ILE A 698 -15.80 5.32 0.43
C ILE A 698 -16.65 4.12 0.89
N ASP A 699 -17.91 4.39 1.21
CA ASP A 699 -18.90 3.37 1.61
C ASP A 699 -18.42 2.43 2.74
N GLY A 700 -17.60 2.93 3.66
CA GLY A 700 -17.08 2.16 4.79
C GLY A 700 -15.74 1.45 4.54
N LYS A 701 -15.13 1.62 3.35
CA LYS A 701 -13.78 1.16 3.03
C LYS A 701 -12.85 2.33 2.84
N TRP A 702 -11.64 2.23 3.38
CA TRP A 702 -10.59 3.20 3.10
C TRP A 702 -9.95 2.92 1.74
N GLU A 703 -9.93 3.91 0.87
CA GLU A 703 -9.38 3.83 -0.48
C GLU A 703 -8.34 4.93 -0.70
N ASN A 704 -7.25 4.58 -1.40
CA ASN A 704 -6.15 5.49 -1.69
C ASN A 704 -6.29 6.08 -3.10
N MET A 705 -6.41 7.40 -3.20
CA MET A 705 -6.55 8.11 -4.48
C MET A 705 -5.27 8.87 -4.82
N ILE A 706 -4.68 8.58 -5.98
CA ILE A 706 -3.57 9.37 -6.53
C ILE A 706 -4.16 10.54 -7.30
N ILE A 707 -3.70 11.75 -6.99
CA ILE A 707 -4.14 13.02 -7.61
C ILE A 707 -2.93 13.90 -7.91
N ASP A 708 -3.08 14.83 -8.85
CA ASP A 708 -2.09 15.87 -9.13
C ASP A 708 -2.42 17.24 -8.50
N ASP A 709 -1.54 18.24 -8.58
CA ASP A 709 -1.75 19.61 -8.06
C ASP A 709 -2.17 20.66 -9.10
N TRP A 710 -2.69 20.24 -10.25
CA TRP A 710 -3.32 21.16 -11.19
C TRP A 710 -4.68 21.62 -10.66
N MET A 711 -4.80 22.91 -10.36
CA MET A 711 -5.97 23.49 -9.70
C MET A 711 -6.85 24.27 -10.69
N PRO A 712 -8.17 24.31 -10.46
CA PRO A 712 -9.07 25.06 -11.31
C PRO A 712 -8.82 26.56 -11.21
N SER A 713 -8.84 27.26 -12.33
CA SER A 713 -8.65 28.70 -12.45
C SER A 713 -9.65 29.32 -13.42
N THR A 714 -9.95 30.60 -13.23
CA THR A 714 -10.76 31.40 -14.15
C THR A 714 -10.14 32.78 -14.24
N ASN A 715 -9.75 33.21 -15.45
CA ASN A 715 -9.06 34.48 -15.69
C ASN A 715 -7.83 34.64 -14.76
N ASN A 716 -6.96 33.63 -14.69
CA ASN A 716 -5.79 33.58 -13.81
C ASN A 716 -6.07 33.67 -12.29
N ASN A 717 -7.32 33.50 -11.85
CA ASN A 717 -7.67 33.40 -10.43
C ASN A 717 -8.04 31.97 -10.06
N LEU A 718 -7.30 31.38 -9.11
CA LEU A 718 -7.60 30.05 -8.57
C LEU A 718 -9.04 30.00 -8.05
N GLN A 719 -9.76 28.95 -8.40
CA GLN A 719 -11.09 28.61 -7.92
C GLN A 719 -10.96 27.42 -6.95
N GLY A 720 -12.04 27.10 -6.25
CA GLY A 720 -12.07 26.02 -5.26
C GLY A 720 -11.75 26.49 -3.86
N VAL A 721 -11.19 25.62 -3.05
CA VAL A 721 -10.86 25.94 -1.66
C VAL A 721 -9.51 26.64 -1.54
N LYS A 722 -9.43 27.62 -0.65
CA LYS A 722 -8.19 28.28 -0.21
C LYS A 722 -7.95 27.94 1.25
N SER A 723 -6.73 27.64 1.67
CA SER A 723 -6.39 27.51 3.10
C SER A 723 -5.18 28.36 3.45
N GLU A 724 -5.14 28.88 4.68
CA GLU A 724 -4.11 29.81 5.15
C GLU A 724 -3.61 29.47 6.56
N SER A 725 -2.34 29.74 6.86
CA SER A 725 -1.76 29.66 8.21
C SER A 725 -2.13 30.89 9.06
N GLU A 726 -1.74 30.87 10.34
CA GLU A 726 -1.95 32.00 11.26
C GLU A 726 -1.32 33.30 10.74
N ILE A 727 -0.11 33.20 10.18
CA ILE A 727 0.66 34.32 9.61
C ILE A 727 0.29 34.66 8.16
N GLY A 728 -0.71 33.99 7.59
CA GLY A 728 -1.26 34.29 6.25
C GLY A 728 -0.56 33.59 5.08
N GLU A 729 0.24 32.56 5.33
CA GLU A 729 0.84 31.74 4.27
C GLU A 729 -0.18 30.74 3.70
N ASN A 730 -0.13 30.45 2.40
CA ASN A 730 -1.08 29.53 1.78
C ASN A 730 -0.76 28.07 2.11
N LEU A 731 -1.79 27.28 2.41
CA LEU A 731 -1.71 25.85 2.69
C LEU A 731 -2.39 25.05 1.57
N LEU A 732 -1.83 23.89 1.21
CA LEU A 732 -2.28 23.09 0.06
C LEU A 732 -3.24 21.92 0.41
N TRP A 733 -3.24 21.41 1.65
CA TRP A 733 -3.98 20.20 2.05
C TRP A 733 -5.47 20.22 1.65
N ALA A 734 -6.18 21.33 1.89
CA ALA A 734 -7.62 21.41 1.67
C ALA A 734 -7.95 21.27 0.17
N ALA A 735 -7.13 21.88 -0.69
CA ALA A 735 -7.30 21.83 -2.14
C ALA A 735 -7.06 20.44 -2.71
N LEU A 736 -6.11 19.69 -2.14
CA LEU A 736 -5.88 18.29 -2.52
C LEU A 736 -7.05 17.38 -2.12
N ILE A 737 -7.63 17.57 -0.92
CA ILE A 737 -8.82 16.81 -0.53
C ILE A 737 -10.01 17.19 -1.42
N GLU A 738 -10.26 18.48 -1.66
CA GLU A 738 -11.33 18.94 -2.57
C GLU A 738 -11.19 18.31 -3.97
N LYS A 739 -9.97 18.18 -4.47
CA LYS A 739 -9.68 17.51 -5.73
C LYS A 739 -9.91 16.01 -5.71
N ALA A 740 -9.55 15.32 -4.62
CA ALA A 740 -9.87 13.90 -4.46
C ALA A 740 -11.40 13.67 -4.48
N PHE A 741 -12.18 14.58 -3.88
CA PHE A 741 -13.63 14.59 -4.04
C PHE A 741 -14.04 14.84 -5.49
N ALA A 742 -13.46 15.82 -6.19
CA ALA A 742 -13.78 16.06 -7.59
C ALA A 742 -13.52 14.81 -8.45
N LYS A 743 -12.41 14.09 -8.22
CA LYS A 743 -12.10 12.81 -8.87
C LYS A 743 -13.15 11.74 -8.56
N LEU A 744 -13.53 11.58 -7.28
CA LEU A 744 -14.55 10.61 -6.86
C LEU A 744 -15.93 10.87 -7.48
N TYR A 745 -16.30 12.13 -7.69
CA TYR A 745 -17.61 12.54 -8.23
C TYR A 745 -17.56 12.98 -9.69
N ASN A 746 -16.51 12.64 -10.43
CA ASN A 746 -16.36 12.93 -11.87
C ASN A 746 -16.49 14.41 -12.24
N GLY A 747 -15.90 15.33 -11.46
CA GLY A 747 -15.84 16.75 -11.80
C GLY A 747 -16.09 17.71 -10.63
N TYR A 748 -15.45 18.89 -10.67
CA TYR A 748 -15.70 19.95 -9.68
C TYR A 748 -17.14 20.48 -9.74
N ALA A 749 -17.77 20.46 -10.94
CA ALA A 749 -19.16 20.88 -11.12
C ALA A 749 -20.15 20.03 -10.30
N ASN A 750 -19.83 18.75 -10.06
CA ASN A 750 -20.65 17.82 -9.30
C ASN A 750 -20.51 18.00 -7.78
N LEU A 751 -19.55 18.82 -7.33
CA LEU A 751 -19.41 19.21 -5.92
C LEU A 751 -20.33 20.37 -5.52
N LYS A 752 -21.05 20.99 -6.46
CA LYS A 752 -21.98 22.08 -6.15
C LYS A 752 -23.08 21.60 -5.19
N SER A 753 -23.30 22.34 -4.11
CA SER A 753 -24.26 21.99 -3.06
C SER A 753 -23.99 20.65 -2.37
N PHE A 754 -22.72 20.27 -2.24
CA PHE A 754 -22.32 19.01 -1.62
C PHE A 754 -22.85 18.83 -0.18
N ASN A 755 -23.28 17.62 0.16
CA ASN A 755 -23.83 17.28 1.47
C ASN A 755 -22.70 17.14 2.51
N SER A 756 -22.75 17.94 3.58
CA SER A 756 -21.76 17.93 4.67
C SER A 756 -21.67 16.60 5.40
N ALA A 757 -22.78 15.88 5.60
CA ALA A 757 -22.74 14.57 6.24
C ALA A 757 -21.98 13.54 5.41
N THR A 758 -22.17 13.55 4.09
CA THR A 758 -21.39 12.71 3.17
C THR A 758 -19.91 13.09 3.22
N ALA A 759 -19.59 14.39 3.17
CA ALA A 759 -18.21 14.86 3.26
C ALA A 759 -17.52 14.40 4.56
N LEU A 760 -18.15 14.65 5.72
CA LEU A 760 -17.65 14.23 7.03
C LEU A 760 -17.41 12.72 7.09
N ARG A 761 -18.37 11.91 6.63
CA ARG A 761 -18.23 10.46 6.63
C ARG A 761 -17.07 10.00 5.74
N THR A 762 -16.92 10.61 4.57
CA THR A 762 -15.87 10.24 3.62
C THR A 762 -14.46 10.64 4.08
N ILE A 763 -14.31 11.76 4.81
CA ILE A 763 -12.98 12.19 5.33
C ILE A 763 -12.65 11.64 6.72
N THR A 764 -13.63 11.18 7.49
CA THR A 764 -13.38 10.67 8.86
C THR A 764 -13.51 9.16 8.98
N GLY A 765 -14.26 8.50 8.10
CA GLY A 765 -14.67 7.11 8.27
C GLY A 765 -15.65 6.86 9.43
N ALA A 766 -16.00 7.91 10.19
CA ALA A 766 -16.76 7.83 11.42
C ALA A 766 -18.28 7.99 11.20
N PRO A 767 -19.11 7.56 12.16
CA PRO A 767 -20.56 7.70 12.08
C PRO A 767 -21.01 9.18 12.07
N VAL A 768 -21.85 9.55 11.10
CA VAL A 768 -22.41 10.91 10.99
C VAL A 768 -23.93 10.86 11.09
N LYS A 769 -24.50 11.70 11.95
CA LYS A 769 -25.97 11.85 12.08
C LYS A 769 -26.39 13.25 11.65
N SER A 770 -27.35 13.30 10.73
CA SER A 770 -27.96 14.54 10.24
C SER A 770 -29.27 14.79 10.98
N PHE A 771 -29.52 16.05 11.34
CA PHE A 771 -30.67 16.45 12.13
C PHE A 771 -31.37 17.65 11.48
N GLN A 772 -32.70 17.64 11.42
CA GLN A 772 -33.45 18.83 11.06
C GLN A 772 -33.88 19.58 12.32
N MET A 773 -33.82 20.91 12.28
CA MET A 773 -34.24 21.75 13.41
C MET A 773 -35.73 21.58 13.73
N ILE A 774 -36.54 21.19 12.76
CA ILE A 774 -37.96 20.92 12.96
C ILE A 774 -38.21 19.71 13.86
N ASP A 775 -37.28 18.76 13.91
CA ASP A 775 -37.37 17.55 14.73
C ASP A 775 -37.29 17.88 16.24
N PHE A 776 -36.74 19.05 16.57
CA PHE A 776 -36.55 19.54 17.94
C PHE A 776 -37.58 20.60 18.35
N ARG A 777 -38.69 20.74 17.61
CA ARG A 777 -39.76 21.68 17.98
C ARG A 777 -40.35 21.28 19.35
N GLY A 778 -40.23 22.16 20.33
CA GLY A 778 -40.63 21.89 21.72
C GLY A 778 -39.59 21.13 22.56
N LYS A 779 -38.46 20.72 21.97
CA LYS A 779 -37.37 19.96 22.62
C LYS A 779 -36.04 20.72 22.61
N THR A 780 -36.09 22.04 22.76
CA THR A 780 -34.91 22.91 22.63
C THR A 780 -33.87 22.68 23.73
N LYS A 781 -34.28 22.22 24.92
CA LYS A 781 -33.38 21.83 26.01
C LYS A 781 -32.55 20.60 25.63
N GLU A 782 -33.19 19.56 25.10
CA GLU A 782 -32.50 18.33 24.64
C GLU A 782 -31.50 18.65 23.52
N LEU A 783 -31.89 19.50 22.56
CA LEU A 783 -30.99 19.95 21.50
C LEU A 783 -29.76 20.67 22.05
N TRP A 784 -29.95 21.58 23.01
CA TRP A 784 -28.84 22.30 23.64
C TRP A 784 -27.87 21.34 24.34
N GLU A 785 -28.40 20.41 25.13
CA GLU A 785 -27.58 19.41 25.84
C GLU A 785 -26.80 18.53 24.86
N MET A 786 -27.41 18.13 23.75
CA MET A 786 -26.75 17.35 22.70
C MET A 786 -25.59 18.13 22.05
N LEU A 787 -25.80 19.40 21.71
CA LEU A 787 -24.77 20.26 21.12
C LEU A 787 -23.61 20.51 22.10
N MET A 788 -23.92 20.78 23.37
CA MET A 788 -22.91 20.92 24.43
C MET A 788 -22.08 19.64 24.60
N LYS A 789 -22.74 18.47 24.73
CA LYS A 789 -22.04 17.17 24.84
C LYS A 789 -21.15 16.88 23.63
N SER A 790 -21.63 17.22 22.43
CA SER A 790 -20.88 17.01 21.19
C SER A 790 -19.67 17.94 21.10
N SER A 791 -19.82 19.21 21.52
CA SER A 791 -18.71 20.17 21.60
C SER A 791 -17.65 19.74 22.62
N LEU A 792 -18.05 19.20 23.78
CA LEU A 792 -17.11 18.71 24.80
C LEU A 792 -16.29 17.51 24.33
N LYS A 793 -16.87 16.67 23.46
CA LYS A 793 -16.17 15.54 22.81
C LYS A 793 -15.34 15.98 21.59
N ASN A 794 -15.29 17.28 21.28
CA ASN A 794 -14.67 17.84 20.08
C ASN A 794 -15.15 17.16 18.79
N TYR A 795 -16.43 16.84 18.68
CA TYR A 795 -16.97 16.27 17.44
C TYR A 795 -17.00 17.30 16.31
N PRO A 796 -16.56 16.94 15.09
CA PRO A 796 -16.76 17.78 13.93
C PRO A 796 -18.25 18.01 13.67
N MET A 797 -18.64 19.29 13.58
CA MET A 797 -20.05 19.70 13.44
C MET A 797 -20.22 20.76 12.35
N VAL A 798 -21.26 20.58 11.54
CA VAL A 798 -21.60 21.50 10.42
C VAL A 798 -23.09 21.82 10.49
N CYS A 799 -23.48 23.06 10.19
CA CYS A 799 -24.89 23.48 10.13
C CYS A 799 -25.21 24.24 8.85
N ALA A 800 -26.48 24.22 8.43
CA ALA A 800 -26.95 24.89 7.23
C ALA A 800 -28.03 25.94 7.55
N CYS A 801 -27.89 27.13 6.98
CA CYS A 801 -28.83 28.23 7.14
C CYS A 801 -29.89 28.25 6.02
N TRP A 802 -31.02 28.86 6.33
CA TRP A 802 -32.03 29.22 5.31
C TRP A 802 -31.46 30.25 4.32
N SER A 803 -31.97 30.27 3.09
CA SER A 803 -31.71 31.37 2.16
C SER A 803 -32.47 32.64 2.59
N GLN A 804 -32.01 33.82 2.15
CA GLN A 804 -32.66 35.10 2.45
C GLN A 804 -34.14 35.12 2.04
N LYS A 805 -34.46 34.51 0.90
CA LYS A 805 -35.84 34.36 0.42
C LYS A 805 -36.69 33.54 1.39
N GLU A 806 -36.17 32.43 1.90
CA GLU A 806 -36.87 31.60 2.89
C GLU A 806 -37.01 32.30 4.24
N VAL A 807 -35.98 33.06 4.65
CA VAL A 807 -36.02 33.89 5.86
C VAL A 807 -37.11 34.97 5.75
N HIS A 808 -37.18 35.69 4.63
CA HIS A 808 -38.24 36.68 4.38
C HIS A 808 -39.63 36.06 4.40
N LEU A 809 -39.79 34.90 3.75
CA LEU A 809 -41.06 34.17 3.73
C LEU A 809 -41.50 33.72 5.12
N LYS A 810 -40.54 33.39 6.01
CA LYS A 810 -40.84 32.84 7.33
C LYS A 810 -40.95 33.90 8.43
N TYR A 811 -40.22 35.00 8.32
CA TYR A 811 -40.04 35.98 9.40
C TYR A 811 -40.23 37.45 8.95
N GLY A 812 -40.61 37.72 7.71
CA GLY A 812 -40.84 39.06 7.17
C GLY A 812 -39.61 39.70 6.50
N TRP A 813 -39.84 40.74 5.70
CA TRP A 813 -38.82 41.40 4.86
C TRP A 813 -37.71 42.12 5.65
N GLU A 814 -37.94 42.42 6.93
CA GLU A 814 -36.93 43.04 7.80
C GLU A 814 -35.89 42.03 8.32
N ALA A 815 -36.19 40.72 8.27
CA ALA A 815 -35.31 39.69 8.79
C ALA A 815 -34.10 39.46 7.87
N LYS A 816 -32.91 39.90 8.29
CA LYS A 816 -31.65 39.69 7.58
C LYS A 816 -31.02 38.35 7.97
N GLY A 817 -30.94 37.43 7.01
CA GLY A 817 -30.19 36.17 7.11
C GLY A 817 -28.78 36.32 6.53
N LEU A 818 -27.94 35.31 6.76
CA LEU A 818 -26.53 35.33 6.36
C LEU A 818 -26.27 34.90 4.91
N SER A 819 -27.27 34.40 4.17
CA SER A 819 -27.07 33.94 2.80
C SER A 819 -28.10 34.53 1.84
N TYR A 820 -27.62 35.37 0.91
CA TYR A 820 -28.47 36.18 0.03
C TYR A 820 -29.28 35.38 -1.01
N LYS A 821 -28.76 34.26 -1.53
CA LYS A 821 -29.36 33.57 -2.70
C LYS A 821 -29.76 32.11 -2.47
N ASN A 822 -28.91 31.33 -1.82
CA ASN A 822 -29.11 29.90 -1.62
C ASN A 822 -28.94 29.53 -0.15
N ARG A 823 -29.31 28.31 0.24
CA ARG A 823 -28.89 27.76 1.54
C ARG A 823 -27.37 27.64 1.58
N HIS A 824 -26.77 27.84 2.75
CA HIS A 824 -25.32 27.88 2.93
C HIS A 824 -24.89 27.15 4.20
N ALA A 825 -23.73 26.49 4.16
CA ALA A 825 -23.19 25.71 5.27
C ALA A 825 -22.16 26.50 6.09
N PHE A 826 -22.11 26.24 7.39
CA PHE A 826 -21.24 26.85 8.39
C PHE A 826 -20.66 25.76 9.28
N THR A 827 -19.45 25.98 9.79
CA THR A 827 -18.84 25.08 10.79
C THR A 827 -19.26 25.50 12.19
N ILE A 828 -19.68 24.57 13.03
CA ILE A 828 -19.87 24.81 14.46
C ILE A 828 -18.53 24.52 15.14
N MET A 829 -17.84 25.55 15.62
CA MET A 829 -16.50 25.43 16.19
C MET A 829 -16.51 25.19 17.69
N SER A 830 -17.48 25.75 18.42
CA SER A 830 -17.65 25.52 19.85
C SER A 830 -19.05 25.92 20.31
N VAL A 831 -19.50 25.31 21.41
CA VAL A 831 -20.78 25.60 22.05
C VAL A 831 -20.50 25.82 23.54
N ILE A 832 -20.88 26.98 24.07
CA ILE A 832 -20.57 27.37 25.44
C ILE A 832 -21.77 28.01 26.16
N LEU A 833 -21.74 27.95 27.49
CA LEU A 833 -22.61 28.74 28.35
C LEU A 833 -21.79 29.89 28.95
N TYR A 834 -22.08 31.13 28.56
CA TYR A 834 -21.38 32.32 29.05
C TYR A 834 -22.34 33.27 29.77
N LYS A 835 -22.14 33.50 31.08
CA LYS A 835 -23.00 34.36 31.92
C LYS A 835 -24.50 34.09 31.70
N SER A 836 -24.87 32.81 31.73
CA SER A 836 -26.23 32.31 31.47
C SER A 836 -26.75 32.44 30.04
N HIS A 837 -25.93 32.92 29.09
CA HIS A 837 -26.25 32.94 27.67
C HIS A 837 -25.72 31.68 26.97
N ARG A 838 -26.59 31.06 26.18
CA ARG A 838 -26.28 29.89 25.34
C ARG A 838 -25.73 30.36 24.00
N LEU A 839 -24.44 30.16 23.76
CA LEU A 839 -23.73 30.70 22.60
C LEU A 839 -23.08 29.60 21.76
N LEU A 840 -23.10 29.80 20.44
CA LEU A 840 -22.41 28.95 19.47
C LEU A 840 -21.39 29.81 18.71
N ARG A 841 -20.15 29.33 18.61
CA ARG A 841 -19.14 29.91 17.72
C ARG A 841 -19.27 29.25 16.37
N LEU A 842 -19.71 30.01 15.37
CA LEU A 842 -19.85 29.55 14.00
C LEU A 842 -18.75 30.15 13.14
N ARG A 843 -18.43 29.47 12.04
CA ARG A 843 -17.53 29.97 11.00
C ARG A 843 -18.20 29.92 9.64
N ASN A 844 -18.19 31.05 8.94
CA ASN A 844 -18.58 31.14 7.55
C ASN A 844 -17.41 30.71 6.65
N PRO A 845 -17.55 29.67 5.82
CA PRO A 845 -16.55 29.27 4.85
C PRO A 845 -16.17 30.35 3.83
N TRP A 846 -16.95 31.44 3.68
CA TRP A 846 -16.53 32.56 2.82
C TRP A 846 -15.43 33.43 3.43
N GLY A 847 -15.20 33.33 4.74
CA GLY A 847 -14.25 34.20 5.46
C GLY A 847 -14.80 35.60 5.79
N PHE A 848 -15.93 35.99 5.21
CA PHE A 848 -16.60 37.27 5.45
C PHE A 848 -18.11 37.06 5.69
N ASN A 849 -18.86 38.16 5.83
CA ASN A 849 -20.32 38.16 6.08
C ASN A 849 -20.67 37.45 7.39
N ILE A 850 -20.13 37.99 8.49
CA ILE A 850 -20.33 37.52 9.86
C ILE A 850 -21.69 37.96 10.42
N TRP A 851 -22.15 37.33 11.50
CA TRP A 851 -23.44 37.66 12.14
C TRP A 851 -23.43 39.08 12.74
N PRO A 852 -24.35 39.97 12.32
CA PRO A 852 -24.41 41.34 12.82
C PRO A 852 -25.16 41.46 14.17
N GLY A 853 -25.38 40.33 14.87
CA GLY A 853 -26.17 40.29 16.10
C GLY A 853 -25.43 40.83 17.33
N LYS A 854 -25.99 40.57 18.51
CA LYS A 854 -25.53 41.14 19.79
C LYS A 854 -24.12 40.71 20.25
N TRP A 855 -23.53 39.70 19.58
CA TRP A 855 -22.28 39.04 19.99
C TRP A 855 -21.15 39.26 18.96
N THR A 856 -20.91 40.52 18.57
CA THR A 856 -19.90 40.98 17.60
C THR A 856 -18.54 41.30 18.24
N ASP A 857 -17.54 41.73 17.45
CA ASP A 857 -16.14 41.94 17.87
C ASP A 857 -15.95 42.90 19.06
N GLU A 858 -16.80 43.93 19.21
CA GLU A 858 -16.79 44.82 20.38
C GLU A 858 -17.26 44.13 21.68
N THR A 859 -18.08 43.09 21.57
CA THR A 859 -18.48 42.24 22.70
C THR A 859 -17.58 41.03 22.88
N ASN A 860 -16.90 40.57 21.81
CA ASN A 860 -15.88 39.52 21.86
C ASN A 860 -14.75 39.89 22.82
N THR A 861 -14.24 41.12 22.76
CA THR A 861 -13.17 41.59 23.65
C THR A 861 -13.52 41.46 25.14
N LYS A 862 -14.82 41.55 25.50
CA LYS A 862 -15.30 41.35 26.88
C LYS A 862 -15.47 39.88 27.28
N ILE A 863 -15.73 38.98 26.33
CA ILE A 863 -15.68 37.52 26.55
C ILE A 863 -14.21 37.05 26.68
N LEU A 864 -13.27 37.79 26.07
CA LEU A 864 -11.85 37.47 25.87
C LEU A 864 -10.88 37.85 27.00
N ASN A 865 -11.32 38.46 28.10
CA ASN A 865 -10.42 38.73 29.24
C ASN A 865 -10.01 37.47 30.02
N SER A 866 -10.44 36.28 29.61
CA SER A 866 -9.90 35.00 30.09
C SER A 866 -8.77 34.53 29.17
N ILE A 867 -7.64 34.15 29.75
CA ILE A 867 -6.38 33.60 29.19
C ILE A 867 -6.54 32.42 28.19
N ASP A 868 -7.77 31.99 27.88
CA ASP A 868 -8.08 30.84 27.04
C ASP A 868 -8.21 31.22 25.54
N THR A 869 -7.10 31.11 24.82
CA THR A 869 -7.00 31.36 23.36
C THR A 869 -7.91 30.44 22.53
N LYS A 870 -8.40 29.32 23.07
CA LYS A 870 -9.25 28.34 22.34
C LYS A 870 -10.62 28.90 21.96
N ASN A 871 -11.14 29.86 22.72
CA ASN A 871 -12.51 30.39 22.56
C ASN A 871 -12.59 31.72 21.81
N ARG A 872 -11.49 32.20 21.22
CA ARG A 872 -11.47 33.45 20.46
C ARG A 872 -12.18 33.31 19.11
N ALA A 873 -13.06 34.24 18.80
CA ALA A 873 -13.54 34.48 17.43
C ALA A 873 -12.69 35.60 16.84
N TYR A 874 -12.15 35.41 15.63
CA TYR A 874 -11.29 36.40 14.98
C TYR A 874 -12.05 37.23 13.94
N GLY A 875 -13.37 37.38 14.11
CA GLY A 875 -14.22 38.23 13.28
C GLY A 875 -14.02 38.02 11.78
N GLU A 876 -13.96 39.12 11.04
CA GLU A 876 -13.77 39.15 9.58
C GLU A 876 -12.42 38.59 9.11
N ILE A 877 -11.41 38.49 9.98
CA ILE A 877 -10.10 37.91 9.62
C ILE A 877 -10.23 36.40 9.36
N SER A 878 -11.21 35.73 9.98
CA SER A 878 -11.39 34.27 9.90
C SER A 878 -12.78 33.82 9.46
N GLY A 879 -13.71 34.76 9.32
CA GLY A 879 -15.14 34.51 9.15
C GLY A 879 -15.82 33.86 10.35
N SER A 880 -15.22 33.91 11.55
CA SER A 880 -15.77 33.31 12.77
C SER A 880 -16.48 34.32 13.66
N PHE A 881 -17.62 33.94 14.23
CA PHE A 881 -18.47 34.81 15.04
C PHE A 881 -19.28 34.00 16.07
N TRP A 882 -19.80 34.69 17.09
CA TRP A 882 -20.73 34.10 18.05
C TRP A 882 -22.18 34.42 17.67
N ILE A 883 -23.08 33.47 17.92
CA ILE A 883 -24.52 33.61 17.77
C ILE A 883 -25.23 33.02 18.99
N GLY A 884 -26.34 33.64 19.42
CA GLY A 884 -27.19 33.09 20.47
C GLY A 884 -27.94 31.84 19.99
N PHE A 885 -28.18 30.89 20.88
CA PHE A 885 -28.89 29.65 20.55
C PHE A 885 -30.30 29.89 19.98
N ASP A 886 -31.01 30.92 20.47
CA ASP A 886 -32.36 31.24 19.96
C ASP A 886 -32.32 31.83 18.54
N GLU A 887 -31.27 32.58 18.20
CA GLU A 887 -31.01 33.05 16.83
C GLU A 887 -30.62 31.87 15.93
N PHE A 888 -29.78 30.95 16.45
CA PHE A 888 -29.43 29.71 15.73
C PHE A 888 -30.69 28.89 15.37
N LEU A 889 -31.61 28.69 16.32
CA LEU A 889 -32.91 28.04 16.10
C LEU A 889 -33.75 28.73 15.00
N LYS A 890 -33.64 30.06 14.89
CA LYS A 890 -34.40 30.85 13.92
C LYS A 890 -33.84 30.73 12.51
N PHE A 891 -32.52 30.89 12.35
CA PHE A 891 -31.88 31.08 11.04
C PHE A 891 -31.27 29.80 10.43
N TYR A 892 -31.08 28.76 11.23
CA TYR A 892 -30.55 27.46 10.77
C TYR A 892 -31.65 26.40 10.74
N TYR A 893 -31.51 25.44 9.82
CA TYR A 893 -32.56 24.42 9.59
C TYR A 893 -32.07 22.99 9.69
N ARG A 894 -30.77 22.77 9.56
CA ARG A 894 -30.12 21.45 9.62
C ARG A 894 -28.76 21.58 10.27
N PHE A 895 -28.35 20.53 10.96
CA PHE A 895 -26.96 20.34 11.38
C PHE A 895 -26.59 18.87 11.33
N ASP A 896 -25.30 18.60 11.19
CA ASP A 896 -24.71 17.28 11.10
C ASP A 896 -23.64 17.14 12.19
N ILE A 897 -23.63 16.01 12.90
CA ILE A 897 -22.65 15.69 13.94
C ILE A 897 -21.88 14.44 13.53
N CYS A 898 -20.57 14.55 13.39
CA CYS A 898 -19.66 13.44 13.15
C CYS A 898 -19.07 12.95 14.47
N ARG A 899 -19.33 11.69 14.85
CA ARG A 899 -18.85 11.10 16.11
C ARG A 899 -17.42 10.58 16.01
N TYR A 900 -16.53 11.33 15.37
CA TYR A 900 -15.11 10.96 15.24
C TYR A 900 -14.43 11.02 16.62
N ARG A 901 -13.60 10.01 16.92
CA ARG A 901 -12.82 9.91 18.15
C ARG A 901 -11.45 9.31 17.81
N PRO A 902 -10.33 9.99 18.12
CA PRO A 902 -9.00 9.50 17.75
C PRO A 902 -8.58 8.21 18.47
N SER A 903 -9.12 7.95 19.67
CA SER A 903 -8.76 6.78 20.49
C SER A 903 -9.58 5.52 20.21
N TRP A 904 -10.47 5.55 19.21
CA TRP A 904 -11.35 4.42 18.91
C TRP A 904 -10.70 3.46 17.92
N ASP A 905 -10.83 2.16 18.19
CA ASP A 905 -10.39 1.09 17.29
C ASP A 905 -11.47 0.78 16.26
N GLU A 906 -11.08 0.27 15.09
CA GLU A 906 -11.99 0.04 13.97
C GLU A 906 -11.87 -1.39 13.41
N LEU A 907 -12.99 -2.10 13.35
CA LEU A 907 -13.14 -3.33 12.60
C LEU A 907 -14.05 -3.12 11.39
N ARG A 908 -13.55 -3.39 10.19
CA ARG A 908 -14.27 -3.24 8.92
C ARG A 908 -14.44 -4.61 8.26
N ILE A 909 -15.67 -5.01 8.00
CA ILE A 909 -16.03 -6.34 7.50
C ILE A 909 -16.95 -6.19 6.29
N ASN A 910 -16.55 -6.74 5.14
CA ASN A 910 -17.44 -6.88 4.00
C ASN A 910 -18.21 -8.22 4.12
N MET A 911 -19.54 -8.16 4.10
CA MET A 911 -20.39 -9.33 4.24
C MET A 911 -21.70 -9.21 3.45
N ALA A 912 -22.29 -10.36 3.11
CA ALA A 912 -23.63 -10.43 2.54
C ALA A 912 -24.68 -10.31 3.66
N VAL A 913 -25.69 -9.46 3.42
CA VAL A 913 -26.80 -9.17 4.31
C VAL A 913 -28.11 -9.51 3.59
N GLY A 914 -28.92 -10.38 4.19
CA GLY A 914 -30.13 -10.95 3.58
C GLY A 914 -29.84 -12.08 2.57
N GLY A 915 -30.90 -12.67 1.99
CA GLY A 915 -30.83 -13.83 1.10
C GLY A 915 -31.76 -14.98 1.49
N LEU A 916 -31.83 -16.02 0.66
CA LEU A 916 -32.42 -17.32 1.02
C LEU A 916 -31.42 -18.14 1.87
N GLU A 917 -31.85 -19.26 2.43
CA GLU A 917 -30.98 -20.21 3.17
C GLU A 917 -30.00 -20.94 2.23
N ASP A 918 -29.01 -20.23 1.73
CA ASP A 918 -27.95 -20.74 0.86
C ASP A 918 -26.58 -20.89 1.59
N GLY A 919 -26.57 -20.69 2.91
CA GLY A 919 -25.36 -20.73 3.75
C GLY A 919 -24.42 -19.53 3.62
N SER A 920 -24.76 -18.53 2.79
CA SER A 920 -23.92 -17.34 2.57
C SER A 920 -24.10 -16.24 3.61
N GLN A 921 -25.16 -16.29 4.42
CA GLN A 921 -25.40 -15.33 5.49
C GLN A 921 -24.47 -15.59 6.67
N LYS A 922 -23.85 -14.51 7.16
CA LYS A 922 -22.93 -14.54 8.29
C LYS A 922 -23.45 -13.68 9.43
N VAL A 923 -23.08 -14.04 10.64
CA VAL A 923 -23.27 -13.26 11.87
C VAL A 923 -21.88 -12.95 12.42
N ILE A 924 -21.74 -11.79 13.06
CA ILE A 924 -20.46 -11.36 13.63
C ILE A 924 -20.47 -11.71 15.12
N GLU A 925 -19.58 -12.60 15.54
CA GLU A 925 -19.32 -12.85 16.96
C GLU A 925 -18.15 -11.98 17.41
N ILE A 926 -18.33 -11.22 18.47
CA ILE A 926 -17.28 -10.37 19.05
C ILE A 926 -16.96 -10.80 20.48
N ASN A 927 -15.68 -10.74 20.83
CA ASN A 927 -15.22 -10.89 22.21
C ASN A 927 -14.88 -9.51 22.79
N VAL A 928 -15.51 -9.17 23.89
CA VAL A 928 -15.31 -7.91 24.61
C VAL A 928 -14.54 -8.21 25.90
N PRO A 929 -13.25 -7.85 26.01
CA PRO A 929 -12.41 -8.27 27.14
C PRO A 929 -12.62 -7.44 28.41
N LYS A 930 -13.10 -6.21 28.29
CA LYS A 930 -13.44 -5.29 29.39
C LYS A 930 -14.57 -4.36 28.93
N ASP A 931 -15.17 -3.62 29.85
CA ASP A 931 -16.22 -2.63 29.53
C ASP A 931 -15.83 -1.79 28.31
N CYS A 932 -16.69 -1.81 27.30
CA CYS A 932 -16.41 -1.24 25.99
C CYS A 932 -17.66 -0.58 25.43
N ASP A 933 -17.55 0.69 25.04
CA ASP A 933 -18.53 1.31 24.14
C ASP A 933 -18.24 0.91 22.70
N ILE A 934 -19.27 0.48 21.98
CA ILE A 934 -19.20 0.20 20.54
C ILE A 934 -20.22 1.02 19.74
N CYS A 935 -19.94 1.24 18.46
CA CYS A 935 -20.90 1.75 17.48
C CYS A 935 -20.81 0.92 16.20
N VAL A 936 -21.94 0.37 15.76
CA VAL A 936 -22.01 -0.46 14.55
C VAL A 936 -22.65 0.31 13.41
N SER A 937 -21.97 0.33 12.26
CA SER A 937 -22.47 0.92 11.01
C SER A 937 -22.59 -0.15 9.95
N ALA A 938 -23.58 -0.04 9.06
CA ALA A 938 -23.75 -0.91 7.91
C ALA A 938 -23.96 -0.08 6.65
N LEU A 939 -22.94 -0.07 5.78
CA LEU A 939 -22.84 0.80 4.62
C LEU A 939 -22.86 -0.04 3.33
N LYS A 940 -23.38 0.49 2.23
CA LYS A 940 -23.49 -0.23 0.95
C LYS A 940 -22.45 0.30 -0.05
N PRO A 941 -21.69 -0.56 -0.75
CA PRO A 941 -20.85 -0.13 -1.87
C PRO A 941 -21.72 0.36 -3.03
N SER A 942 -21.38 1.52 -3.62
CA SER A 942 -21.94 2.17 -4.83
C SER A 942 -23.12 3.15 -4.64
N TYR A 943 -22.93 4.37 -5.17
CA TYR A 943 -23.87 5.49 -5.17
C TYR A 943 -25.19 5.17 -5.88
N GLN A 944 -26.28 5.14 -5.11
CA GLN A 944 -27.49 5.97 -5.32
C GLN A 944 -28.54 5.61 -4.26
N LYS A 945 -29.02 6.63 -3.54
CA LYS A 945 -30.25 6.66 -2.71
C LYS A 945 -30.59 5.33 -2.03
N LEU A 946 -29.96 5.04 -0.88
CA LEU A 946 -30.43 3.95 -0.03
C LEU A 946 -31.80 4.29 0.55
N GLN A 947 -32.77 3.51 0.12
CA GLN A 947 -34.09 3.34 0.70
C GLN A 947 -34.20 1.88 1.12
N CYS A 948 -33.45 1.47 2.16
CA CYS A 948 -33.59 0.16 2.82
C CYS A 948 -33.07 0.30 4.26
N HIS A 949 -33.94 0.26 5.27
CA HIS A 949 -33.55 0.31 6.68
C HIS A 949 -32.83 -1.00 7.06
N THR A 950 -31.58 -0.91 7.53
CA THR A 950 -30.82 -2.07 8.02
C THR A 950 -31.25 -2.37 9.45
N TRP A 951 -31.49 -3.63 9.77
CA TRP A 951 -31.73 -4.06 11.14
C TRP A 951 -30.42 -4.51 11.78
N ILE A 952 -30.14 -4.01 12.99
CA ILE A 952 -29.04 -4.51 13.83
C ILE A 952 -29.60 -5.04 15.14
N SER A 953 -29.15 -6.24 15.48
CA SER A 953 -29.41 -6.87 16.77
C SER A 953 -28.12 -7.37 17.40
N ILE A 954 -27.84 -6.96 18.63
CA ILE A 954 -26.68 -7.35 19.42
C ILE A 954 -27.18 -8.11 20.64
N HIS A 955 -26.77 -9.35 20.74
CA HIS A 955 -27.17 -10.26 21.81
C HIS A 955 -25.94 -10.79 22.52
N ARG A 956 -26.00 -10.89 23.84
CA ARG A 956 -25.00 -11.63 24.61
C ARG A 956 -25.13 -13.11 24.31
N VAL A 957 -24.01 -13.82 24.13
CA VAL A 957 -24.01 -15.27 23.91
C VAL A 957 -24.40 -15.98 25.21
N ASN A 958 -25.38 -16.88 25.16
CA ASN A 958 -25.72 -17.75 26.28
C ASN A 958 -24.82 -18.99 26.26
N SER A 959 -23.97 -19.15 27.27
CA SER A 959 -23.00 -20.25 27.36
C SER A 959 -23.63 -21.65 27.42
N LYS A 960 -24.94 -21.77 27.70
CA LYS A 960 -25.65 -23.05 27.80
C LYS A 960 -26.30 -23.50 26.49
N ASN A 961 -26.64 -22.60 25.58
CA ASN A 961 -27.21 -22.93 24.28
C ASN A 961 -26.82 -21.85 23.24
N PRO A 962 -25.75 -22.07 22.45
CA PRO A 962 -25.28 -21.09 21.46
C PRO A 962 -26.29 -20.79 20.34
N SER A 963 -27.31 -21.64 20.20
CA SER A 963 -28.38 -21.50 19.20
C SER A 963 -29.48 -20.54 19.65
N GLU A 964 -29.53 -20.20 20.94
CA GLU A 964 -30.50 -19.26 21.51
C GLU A 964 -29.86 -17.88 21.65
N THR A 965 -30.59 -16.86 21.22
CA THR A 965 -30.18 -15.47 21.48
C THR A 965 -30.27 -15.22 23.00
N GLY A 966 -29.17 -14.78 23.60
CA GLY A 966 -29.14 -14.39 25.02
C GLY A 966 -29.68 -12.96 25.23
N GLU A 967 -29.18 -12.28 26.27
CA GLU A 967 -29.61 -10.93 26.64
C GLU A 967 -29.51 -9.93 25.48
N ILE A 968 -30.55 -9.13 25.26
CA ILE A 968 -30.61 -8.16 24.15
C ILE A 968 -29.94 -6.85 24.56
N MET A 969 -28.73 -6.61 24.05
CA MET A 969 -27.97 -5.37 24.29
C MET A 969 -28.48 -4.22 23.41
N PHE A 970 -28.78 -4.53 22.14
CA PHE A 970 -29.29 -3.55 21.18
C PHE A 970 -30.15 -4.24 20.11
N CYS A 971 -31.28 -3.69 19.72
CA CYS A 971 -32.17 -4.32 18.73
C CYS A 971 -33.14 -3.29 18.14
N LYS A 972 -32.73 -2.64 17.05
CA LYS A 972 -33.49 -1.56 16.39
C LYS A 972 -33.09 -1.44 14.91
N PRO A 973 -33.93 -0.86 14.04
CA PRO A 973 -33.49 -0.50 12.70
C PRO A 973 -32.58 0.73 12.77
N ILE A 974 -31.54 0.71 11.95
CA ILE A 974 -30.62 1.82 11.76
C ILE A 974 -30.71 2.31 10.31
N GLN A 975 -30.49 3.60 10.13
CA GLN A 975 -30.37 4.17 8.79
C GLN A 975 -28.98 3.88 8.22
N GLU A 976 -27.95 4.10 9.03
CA GLU A 976 -26.55 3.85 8.66
C GLU A 976 -25.71 3.37 9.84
N SER A 977 -25.93 3.91 11.05
CA SER A 977 -25.17 3.58 12.26
C SER A 977 -26.05 3.53 13.51
N SER A 978 -25.62 2.75 14.51
CA SER A 978 -26.26 2.66 15.82
C SER A 978 -25.92 3.86 16.72
N GLU A 979 -26.64 4.00 17.83
CA GLU A 979 -26.15 4.76 18.99
C GLU A 979 -24.90 4.09 19.59
N ASP A 980 -24.22 4.77 20.52
CA ASP A 980 -23.14 4.14 21.27
C ASP A 980 -23.77 3.12 22.23
N ILE A 981 -23.25 1.89 22.20
CA ILE A 981 -23.77 0.76 22.97
C ILE A 981 -22.68 0.32 23.93
N SER A 982 -22.94 0.45 25.23
CA SER A 982 -22.01 -0.02 26.26
C SER A 982 -22.18 -1.52 26.46
N LEU A 983 -21.09 -2.26 26.27
CA LEU A 983 -21.02 -3.70 26.43
C LEU A 983 -20.11 -4.06 27.61
N PRO A 984 -20.63 -4.78 28.61
CA PRO A 984 -19.80 -5.43 29.63
C PRO A 984 -18.88 -6.51 29.02
N PRO A 985 -17.90 -7.02 29.78
CA PRO A 985 -17.06 -8.12 29.32
C PRO A 985 -17.89 -9.37 28.98
N GLY A 986 -17.57 -9.99 27.85
CA GLY A 986 -18.24 -11.21 27.37
C GLY A 986 -18.29 -11.32 25.86
N ASP A 987 -18.98 -12.36 25.39
CA ASP A 987 -19.16 -12.65 23.96
C ASP A 987 -20.52 -12.20 23.47
N TYR A 988 -20.57 -11.64 22.26
CA TYR A 988 -21.78 -11.10 21.68
C TYR A 988 -21.94 -11.47 20.21
N MET A 989 -23.18 -11.70 19.79
CA MET A 989 -23.59 -11.91 18.41
C MET A 989 -24.23 -10.65 17.85
N ILE A 990 -23.71 -10.15 16.74
CA ILE A 990 -24.23 -9.02 15.99
C ILE A 990 -24.86 -9.53 14.71
N TYR A 991 -26.19 -9.55 14.70
CA TYR A 991 -27.00 -9.84 13.53
C TYR A 991 -27.22 -8.56 12.73
N VAL A 992 -26.80 -8.58 11.47
CA VAL A 992 -27.04 -7.51 10.51
C VAL A 992 -27.92 -8.09 9.41
N SER A 993 -29.13 -7.54 9.26
CA SER A 993 -30.10 -8.01 8.27
C SER A 993 -30.79 -6.84 7.56
N ASN A 994 -31.37 -7.09 6.39
CA ASN A 994 -32.25 -6.10 5.78
C ASN A 994 -33.60 -6.14 6.50
N PHE A 995 -34.05 -5.02 7.04
CA PHE A 995 -35.39 -4.94 7.64
C PHE A 995 -36.49 -5.13 6.57
N PHE A 996 -36.22 -4.64 5.37
CA PHE A 996 -37.03 -4.76 4.16
C PHE A 996 -36.36 -5.71 3.16
N GLN A 997 -37.12 -6.53 2.43
CA GLN A 997 -36.56 -7.47 1.44
C GLN A 997 -35.45 -8.34 2.06
N SER A 998 -35.70 -8.92 3.24
CA SER A 998 -34.75 -9.80 3.93
C SER A 998 -34.28 -10.97 3.06
N PHE A 999 -35.11 -11.42 2.11
CA PHE A 999 -34.77 -12.43 1.10
C PHE A 999 -33.80 -11.93 0.02
N LYS A 1000 -33.64 -10.62 -0.15
CA LYS A 1000 -32.72 -10.03 -1.12
C LYS A 1000 -31.34 -9.95 -0.49
N LYS A 1001 -30.41 -10.69 -1.08
CA LYS A 1001 -29.00 -10.65 -0.72
C LYS A 1001 -28.37 -9.36 -1.22
N GLU A 1002 -27.73 -8.62 -0.32
CA GLU A 1002 -26.98 -7.42 -0.66
C GLU A 1002 -25.63 -7.40 0.06
N GLU A 1003 -24.58 -6.94 -0.62
CA GLU A 1003 -23.29 -6.71 0.03
C GLU A 1003 -23.33 -5.45 0.88
N ARG A 1004 -22.70 -5.52 2.06
CA ARG A 1004 -22.54 -4.43 3.01
C ARG A 1004 -21.13 -4.42 3.58
N ASN A 1005 -20.62 -3.22 3.83
CA ASN A 1005 -19.48 -2.97 4.68
C ASN A 1005 -20.00 -2.67 6.08
N VAL A 1006 -19.86 -3.62 6.98
CA VAL A 1006 -20.17 -3.46 8.39
C VAL A 1006 -18.92 -2.94 9.09
N VAL A 1007 -19.07 -1.84 9.83
CA VAL A 1007 -17.98 -1.20 10.56
C VAL A 1007 -18.33 -1.16 12.04
N ILE A 1008 -17.49 -1.74 12.88
CA ILE A 1008 -17.60 -1.68 14.34
C ILE A 1008 -16.50 -0.76 14.82
N HIS A 1009 -16.89 0.38 15.38
CA HIS A 1009 -15.95 1.21 16.13
C HIS A 1009 -16.07 0.87 17.61
N SER A 1010 -14.95 0.71 18.29
CA SER A 1010 -14.92 0.31 19.69
C SER A 1010 -13.96 1.19 20.49
N SER A 1011 -14.33 1.48 21.74
CA SER A 1011 -13.49 2.27 22.66
C SER A 1011 -12.16 1.61 23.04
N ILE A 1012 -12.04 0.31 22.76
CA ILE A 1012 -10.87 -0.54 22.99
C ILE A 1012 -10.74 -1.51 21.81
N PRO A 1013 -9.56 -2.10 21.56
CA PRO A 1013 -9.44 -3.17 20.60
C PRO A 1013 -10.29 -4.39 21.00
N ILE A 1014 -11.05 -4.93 20.05
CA ILE A 1014 -11.89 -6.13 20.22
C ILE A 1014 -11.60 -7.13 19.09
N SER A 1015 -11.83 -8.42 19.34
CA SER A 1015 -11.69 -9.45 18.30
C SER A 1015 -13.07 -9.84 17.74
N ALA A 1016 -13.12 -10.25 16.46
CA ALA A 1016 -14.36 -10.60 15.80
C ALA A 1016 -14.21 -11.80 14.85
N LYS A 1017 -15.11 -12.78 14.96
CA LYS A 1017 -15.24 -13.91 14.04
C LYS A 1017 -16.56 -13.92 13.28
N LEU A 1018 -16.58 -14.58 12.12
CA LEU A 1018 -17.80 -14.74 11.32
C LEU A 1018 -18.33 -16.17 11.45
N GLU A 1019 -19.58 -16.29 11.86
CA GLU A 1019 -20.29 -17.57 11.99
C GLU A 1019 -21.45 -17.65 10.99
N SER A 1020 -21.89 -18.86 10.65
CA SER A 1020 -23.11 -19.06 9.85
C SER A 1020 -24.34 -19.07 10.76
N TRP A 1021 -25.47 -18.56 10.27
CA TRP A 1021 -26.74 -18.53 11.02
C TRP A 1021 -27.94 -18.71 10.10
N SER A 1022 -29.09 -19.14 10.65
CA SER A 1022 -30.35 -19.26 9.89
C SER A 1022 -31.18 -17.98 10.00
N PRO A 1023 -31.76 -17.47 8.90
CA PRO A 1023 -32.69 -16.34 8.91
C PRO A 1023 -33.89 -16.52 9.84
N GLU A 1024 -34.28 -17.75 10.19
CA GLU A 1024 -35.36 -18.05 11.14
C GLU A 1024 -35.10 -17.44 12.53
N VAL A 1025 -33.83 -17.26 12.90
CA VAL A 1025 -33.42 -16.58 14.14
C VAL A 1025 -33.95 -15.14 14.19
N LEU A 1026 -34.15 -14.46 13.04
CA LEU A 1026 -34.75 -13.12 13.04
C LEU A 1026 -36.19 -13.14 13.53
N VAL A 1027 -36.95 -14.21 13.27
CA VAL A 1027 -38.33 -14.32 13.73
C VAL A 1027 -38.35 -14.40 15.26
N ASP A 1028 -37.47 -15.21 15.85
CA ASP A 1028 -37.28 -15.28 17.30
C ASP A 1028 -36.87 -13.91 17.87
N VAL A 1029 -35.87 -13.26 17.28
CA VAL A 1029 -35.39 -11.93 17.69
C VAL A 1029 -36.54 -10.92 17.68
N TYR A 1030 -37.35 -10.87 16.61
CA TYR A 1030 -38.49 -9.97 16.51
C TYR A 1030 -39.60 -10.31 17.52
N GLN A 1031 -39.90 -11.58 17.73
CA GLN A 1031 -40.90 -11.99 18.72
C GLN A 1031 -40.46 -11.65 20.15
N ARG A 1032 -39.18 -11.87 20.50
CA ARG A 1032 -38.64 -11.56 21.83
C ARG A 1032 -38.61 -10.06 22.09
N ILE A 1033 -38.14 -9.26 21.14
CA ILE A 1033 -38.08 -7.80 21.35
C ILE A 1033 -39.49 -7.19 21.48
N VAL A 1034 -40.48 -7.67 20.74
CA VAL A 1034 -41.87 -7.19 20.90
C VAL A 1034 -42.49 -7.72 22.20
N ALA A 1035 -42.15 -8.94 22.62
CA ALA A 1035 -42.62 -9.47 23.90
C ALA A 1035 -42.06 -8.69 25.10
N GLU A 1036 -40.78 -8.32 25.07
CA GLU A 1036 -40.09 -7.60 26.15
C GLU A 1036 -40.34 -6.09 26.16
N LYS A 1037 -40.33 -5.44 24.98
CA LYS A 1037 -40.37 -3.97 24.85
C LYS A 1037 -41.64 -3.44 24.16
N GLY A 1038 -42.52 -4.33 23.70
CA GLY A 1038 -43.78 -3.94 23.07
C GLY A 1038 -44.78 -3.41 24.10
N ILE A 1039 -45.59 -2.44 23.66
CA ILE A 1039 -46.66 -1.83 24.45
C ILE A 1039 -47.97 -2.54 24.08
N GLU A 1040 -48.75 -2.93 25.09
CA GLU A 1040 -50.09 -3.52 24.93
C GLU A 1040 -51.03 -2.50 24.26
N THR A 1041 -51.73 -2.91 23.20
CA THR A 1041 -52.66 -2.02 22.47
C THR A 1041 -54.11 -2.16 22.92
N LEU A 1042 -54.41 -3.17 23.74
CA LEU A 1042 -55.74 -3.39 24.30
C LEU A 1042 -55.86 -2.65 25.63
N GLU A 1043 -56.93 -1.85 25.80
CA GLU A 1043 -57.19 -1.07 27.02
C GLU A 1043 -57.42 -1.96 28.25
N GLN A 1044 -57.89 -3.19 28.04
CA GLN A 1044 -57.94 -4.24 29.03
C GLN A 1044 -57.21 -5.45 28.46
N LYS A 1045 -56.20 -5.94 29.20
CA LYS A 1045 -55.53 -7.20 28.90
C LYS A 1045 -56.56 -8.31 29.10
N GLU A 1046 -57.17 -8.79 28.03
CA GLU A 1046 -58.01 -9.97 28.12
C GLU A 1046 -57.13 -11.16 28.50
N SER A 1047 -57.63 -12.07 29.33
CA SER A 1047 -56.85 -13.23 29.80
C SER A 1047 -56.32 -14.10 28.67
N ASP A 1048 -56.96 -14.04 27.50
CA ASP A 1048 -56.84 -15.06 26.45
C ASP A 1048 -56.09 -14.56 25.21
N VAL A 1049 -56.00 -13.24 24.99
CA VAL A 1049 -55.39 -12.63 23.80
C VAL A 1049 -54.61 -11.37 24.18
N SER A 1050 -53.40 -11.23 23.64
CA SER A 1050 -52.54 -10.04 23.75
C SER A 1050 -52.16 -9.53 22.37
N ILE A 1051 -52.19 -8.21 22.19
CA ILE A 1051 -51.73 -7.56 20.96
C ILE A 1051 -50.77 -6.45 21.37
N LYS A 1052 -49.50 -6.63 21.01
CA LYS A 1052 -48.43 -5.71 21.37
C LYS A 1052 -47.89 -5.02 20.14
N LYS A 1053 -47.61 -3.72 20.28
CA LYS A 1053 -46.89 -2.95 19.28
C LYS A 1053 -45.52 -2.50 19.81
N LEU A 1054 -44.49 -2.73 19.02
CA LEU A 1054 -43.18 -2.09 19.20
C LEU A 1054 -43.03 -1.03 18.11
N SER A 1055 -42.89 0.23 18.50
CA SER A 1055 -42.79 1.35 17.57
C SER A 1055 -41.58 2.23 17.88
N GLY A 1056 -40.93 2.72 16.84
CA GLY A 1056 -40.00 3.85 16.93
C GLY A 1056 -40.43 4.99 16.02
N ASP A 1057 -39.54 5.96 15.84
CA ASP A 1057 -39.84 7.16 15.06
C ASP A 1057 -40.28 6.81 13.63
N ASN A 1058 -39.67 5.83 12.96
CA ASN A 1058 -39.93 5.51 11.55
C ASN A 1058 -40.31 4.04 11.28
N PHE A 1059 -40.62 3.25 12.32
CA PHE A 1059 -41.05 1.85 12.15
C PHE A 1059 -42.10 1.43 13.20
N VAL A 1060 -42.87 0.40 12.87
CA VAL A 1060 -43.76 -0.30 13.81
C VAL A 1060 -43.72 -1.80 13.53
N MET A 1061 -43.74 -2.62 14.58
CA MET A 1061 -44.00 -4.05 14.53
C MET A 1061 -45.17 -4.38 15.43
N VAL A 1062 -46.06 -5.24 14.97
CA VAL A 1062 -47.21 -5.70 15.73
C VAL A 1062 -47.14 -7.21 15.86
N MET A 1063 -47.33 -7.69 17.08
CA MET A 1063 -47.38 -9.11 17.43
C MET A 1063 -48.72 -9.41 18.11
N ALA A 1064 -49.29 -10.56 17.80
CA ALA A 1064 -50.37 -11.14 18.60
C ALA A 1064 -49.88 -12.37 19.35
N GLU A 1065 -50.38 -12.54 20.56
CA GLU A 1065 -50.18 -13.72 21.42
C GLU A 1065 -51.54 -14.33 21.72
N ASN A 1066 -51.68 -15.63 21.50
CA ASN A 1066 -52.86 -16.40 21.82
C ASN A 1066 -52.57 -17.27 23.05
N TYR A 1067 -53.25 -16.97 24.16
CA TYR A 1067 -53.10 -17.69 25.42
C TYR A 1067 -54.13 -18.80 25.62
N THR A 1068 -55.10 -18.94 24.71
CA THR A 1068 -56.09 -20.04 24.77
C THR A 1068 -55.43 -21.40 24.59
N ASP A 1069 -56.08 -22.42 25.14
CA ASP A 1069 -55.62 -23.81 25.09
C ASP A 1069 -56.06 -24.55 23.82
N ASP A 1070 -57.22 -24.19 23.28
CA ASP A 1070 -57.93 -24.95 22.25
C ASP A 1070 -58.38 -24.12 21.04
N LYS A 1071 -58.44 -22.78 21.16
CA LYS A 1071 -58.97 -21.89 20.10
C LYS A 1071 -57.89 -21.22 19.26
N TYR A 1072 -58.16 -21.08 17.96
CA TYR A 1072 -57.35 -20.30 17.03
C TYR A 1072 -57.75 -18.82 17.10
N LEU A 1073 -56.75 -17.94 17.14
CA LEU A 1073 -56.94 -16.49 17.10
C LEU A 1073 -56.85 -16.02 15.65
N HIS A 1074 -57.97 -15.61 15.08
CA HIS A 1074 -58.04 -15.01 13.76
C HIS A 1074 -57.83 -13.52 13.87
N VAL A 1075 -56.88 -12.99 13.09
CA VAL A 1075 -56.52 -11.56 13.14
C VAL A 1075 -56.56 -10.96 11.74
N HIS A 1076 -57.37 -9.94 11.57
CA HIS A 1076 -57.50 -9.12 10.37
C HIS A 1076 -56.87 -7.75 10.59
N THR A 1077 -55.76 -7.49 9.92
CA THR A 1077 -55.03 -6.22 9.97
C THR A 1077 -55.41 -5.36 8.76
N PHE A 1078 -55.87 -4.14 9.00
CA PHE A 1078 -56.26 -3.14 8.01
C PHE A 1078 -55.34 -1.92 8.11
N CYS A 1079 -54.70 -1.51 7.02
CA CYS A 1079 -53.88 -0.30 6.98
C CYS A 1079 -54.49 0.74 6.03
N SER A 1080 -54.68 1.99 6.46
CA SER A 1080 -55.31 3.02 5.61
C SER A 1080 -54.31 4.03 5.05
N LYS A 1081 -54.39 4.31 3.74
CA LYS A 1081 -53.71 5.44 3.04
C LYS A 1081 -52.17 5.45 3.08
N VAL A 1082 -51.52 4.28 3.07
CA VAL A 1082 -50.06 4.17 3.24
C VAL A 1082 -49.30 4.20 1.90
N LYS A 1083 -49.43 5.29 1.13
CA LYS A 1083 -48.83 5.39 -0.22
C LYS A 1083 -47.29 5.42 -0.25
N THR A 1084 -46.64 5.73 0.87
CA THR A 1084 -45.19 5.99 0.96
C THR A 1084 -44.50 5.22 2.11
N SER A 1085 -45.09 4.10 2.54
CA SER A 1085 -44.49 3.24 3.56
C SER A 1085 -44.48 1.79 3.09
N TRP A 1086 -43.55 1.03 3.64
CA TRP A 1086 -43.39 -0.38 3.32
C TRP A 1086 -44.09 -1.26 4.35
N LEU A 1087 -44.59 -2.42 3.91
CA LEU A 1087 -45.27 -3.43 4.73
C LEU A 1087 -44.62 -4.81 4.53
N SER A 1088 -44.40 -5.55 5.63
CA SER A 1088 -43.80 -6.89 5.60
C SER A 1088 -44.64 -7.97 4.93
N ARG A 1089 -45.92 -7.68 4.69
CA ARG A 1089 -46.87 -8.57 4.02
C ARG A 1089 -47.64 -7.76 2.97
N GLY A 1090 -47.86 -8.35 1.79
CA GLY A 1090 -48.70 -7.77 0.73
C GLY A 1090 -47.99 -6.94 -0.35
N ASN A 1091 -48.74 -6.57 -1.39
CA ASN A 1091 -48.32 -5.56 -2.36
C ASN A 1091 -48.84 -4.17 -1.93
N ALA A 1092 -48.30 -3.09 -2.50
CA ALA A 1092 -48.67 -1.71 -2.15
C ALA A 1092 -50.14 -1.33 -2.44
N PHE A 1093 -50.94 -2.22 -3.03
CA PHE A 1093 -52.32 -1.99 -3.47
C PHE A 1093 -53.37 -2.70 -2.61
N ASN A 1094 -53.00 -3.73 -1.83
CA ASN A 1094 -53.89 -4.43 -0.91
C ASN A 1094 -53.39 -4.25 0.53
N HIS A 1095 -54.13 -3.49 1.34
CA HIS A 1095 -53.74 -3.13 2.71
C HIS A 1095 -54.46 -3.94 3.80
N ASN A 1096 -55.12 -5.05 3.43
CA ASN A 1096 -55.90 -5.88 4.34
C ASN A 1096 -55.33 -7.30 4.38
N TYR A 1097 -55.02 -7.81 5.58
CA TYR A 1097 -54.36 -9.10 5.77
C TYR A 1097 -55.06 -9.93 6.85
N GLY A 1098 -55.40 -11.17 6.54
CA GLY A 1098 -55.86 -12.16 7.52
C GLY A 1098 -54.70 -13.04 8.00
N ASN A 1099 -54.66 -13.32 9.30
CA ASN A 1099 -53.74 -14.26 9.95
C ASN A 1099 -54.53 -15.20 10.86
N VAL A 1100 -53.93 -16.37 11.14
CA VAL A 1100 -54.39 -17.31 12.15
C VAL A 1100 -53.22 -17.58 13.09
N VAL A 1101 -53.40 -17.31 14.38
CA VAL A 1101 -52.42 -17.55 15.44
C VAL A 1101 -52.90 -18.77 16.26
N PRO A 1102 -52.20 -19.92 16.19
CA PRO A 1102 -52.56 -21.13 16.93
C PRO A 1102 -52.69 -20.94 18.45
N PRO A 1103 -53.40 -21.83 19.16
CA PRO A 1103 -53.39 -21.87 20.63
C PRO A 1103 -51.96 -21.89 21.19
N ARG A 1104 -51.75 -21.26 22.35
CA ARG A 1104 -50.45 -21.16 23.04
C ARG A 1104 -49.29 -20.69 22.17
N SER A 1105 -49.55 -19.81 21.19
CA SER A 1105 -48.54 -19.34 20.25
C SER A 1105 -48.54 -17.82 20.07
N ARG A 1106 -47.48 -17.30 19.45
CA ARG A 1106 -47.33 -15.88 19.11
C ARG A 1106 -46.88 -15.70 17.67
N GLN A 1107 -47.27 -14.60 17.05
CA GLN A 1107 -46.89 -14.31 15.68
C GLN A 1107 -46.71 -12.80 15.43
N ILE A 1108 -45.64 -12.44 14.72
CA ILE A 1108 -45.51 -11.09 14.15
C ILE A 1108 -46.53 -10.96 13.02
N LEU A 1109 -47.54 -10.12 13.24
CA LEU A 1109 -48.63 -9.88 12.30
C LEU A 1109 -48.15 -9.01 11.14
N ILE A 1110 -47.50 -7.89 11.46
CA ILE A 1110 -47.01 -6.93 10.48
C ILE A 1110 -45.81 -6.15 11.01
N ALA A 1111 -44.88 -5.84 10.13
CA ALA A 1111 -43.81 -4.89 10.37
C ALA A 1111 -43.86 -3.83 9.25
N MET A 1112 -43.81 -2.56 9.62
CA MET A 1112 -43.89 -1.44 8.68
C MET A 1112 -42.78 -0.43 8.95
N SER A 1113 -42.34 0.24 7.88
CA SER A 1113 -41.38 1.34 7.96
C SER A 1113 -41.78 2.47 7.02
N ARG A 1114 -41.61 3.71 7.47
CA ARG A 1114 -41.93 4.91 6.68
C ARG A 1114 -40.71 5.38 5.90
N HIS A 1115 -40.96 5.89 4.70
CA HIS A 1115 -39.94 6.63 3.96
C HIS A 1115 -39.70 7.99 4.64
N ASP A 1116 -38.45 8.43 4.72
CA ASP A 1116 -38.05 9.76 5.21
C ASP A 1116 -38.78 10.96 4.57
N TYR A 1117 -39.35 10.81 3.36
CA TYR A 1117 -40.11 11.88 2.69
C TYR A 1117 -41.63 11.79 2.93
N ALA A 1118 -42.09 10.80 3.70
CA ALA A 1118 -43.50 10.65 4.04
C ALA A 1118 -43.92 11.77 5.01
N THR A 1119 -44.86 12.62 4.58
CA THR A 1119 -45.41 13.71 5.41
C THR A 1119 -46.39 13.20 6.46
N GLN A 1120 -46.91 11.99 6.29
CA GLN A 1120 -47.84 11.34 7.21
C GLN A 1120 -47.12 10.93 8.50
N LYS A 1121 -47.64 11.38 9.66
CA LYS A 1121 -47.22 10.93 10.99
C LYS A 1121 -48.00 9.70 11.44
N GLY A 1122 -47.34 8.80 12.17
CA GLY A 1122 -47.97 7.58 12.73
C GLY A 1122 -48.12 6.44 11.72
N PHE A 1123 -48.76 5.36 12.17
CA PHE A 1123 -49.02 4.15 11.39
C PHE A 1123 -50.47 3.75 11.61
N PRO A 1124 -51.43 4.23 10.78
CA PRO A 1124 -52.85 3.97 11.00
C PRO A 1124 -53.18 2.52 10.68
N ILE A 1125 -53.15 1.68 11.70
CA ILE A 1125 -53.43 0.23 11.64
C ILE A 1125 -54.69 -0.03 12.46
N THR A 1126 -55.66 -0.71 11.88
CA THR A 1126 -56.83 -1.24 12.58
C THR A 1126 -56.73 -2.76 12.60
N ILE A 1127 -56.87 -3.37 13.77
CA ILE A 1127 -56.80 -4.81 13.96
C ILE A 1127 -58.14 -5.29 14.45
N ASP A 1128 -58.77 -6.15 13.66
CA ASP A 1128 -60.00 -6.86 13.99
C ASP A 1128 -59.64 -8.31 14.32
N TYR A 1129 -60.12 -8.87 15.43
CA TYR A 1129 -59.81 -10.26 15.80
C TYR A 1129 -61.00 -10.99 16.42
N TYR A 1130 -60.95 -12.33 16.32
CA TYR A 1130 -61.89 -13.25 16.97
C TYR A 1130 -61.25 -14.63 17.23
N LEU A 1131 -61.83 -15.40 18.14
CA LEU A 1131 -61.43 -16.78 18.46
C LEU A 1131 -62.41 -17.79 17.84
N SER A 1132 -61.89 -18.92 17.32
CA SER A 1132 -62.68 -20.01 16.72
C SER A 1132 -61.94 -21.35 16.80
N ASP A 1133 -62.64 -22.47 16.61
CA ASP A 1133 -62.04 -23.80 16.49
C ASP A 1133 -61.46 -24.06 15.08
N GLU A 1134 -61.70 -23.15 14.13
CA GLU A 1134 -61.26 -23.28 12.74
C GLU A 1134 -59.78 -22.92 12.54
N LYS A 1135 -59.06 -23.70 11.72
CA LYS A 1135 -57.62 -23.50 11.45
C LYS A 1135 -57.34 -22.48 10.33
N VAL A 1136 -58.37 -21.96 9.66
CA VAL A 1136 -58.23 -21.16 8.43
C VAL A 1136 -59.09 -19.90 8.53
N THR A 1137 -58.57 -18.77 8.06
CA THR A 1137 -59.33 -17.52 7.94
C THR A 1137 -59.98 -17.42 6.56
N VAL A 1138 -61.29 -17.16 6.49
CA VAL A 1138 -62.01 -16.92 5.23
C VAL A 1138 -62.03 -15.41 4.91
N LEU A 1139 -61.29 -14.99 3.88
CA LEU A 1139 -61.32 -13.61 3.38
C LEU A 1139 -62.46 -13.45 2.34
N GLY A 1140 -63.41 -12.56 2.60
CA GLY A 1140 -64.53 -12.29 1.69
C GLY A 1140 -64.16 -11.48 0.44
N MET A 1141 -64.97 -11.58 -0.63
CA MET A 1141 -64.78 -10.92 -1.94
C MET A 1141 -64.70 -9.38 -1.92
N LEU A 1142 -64.90 -8.72 -0.77
CA LEU A 1142 -64.93 -7.25 -0.66
C LEU A 1142 -63.92 -6.66 0.32
N ASN A 1143 -62.85 -7.39 0.69
CA ASN A 1143 -61.81 -6.86 1.59
C ASN A 1143 -62.36 -6.35 2.95
N ARG A 1144 -63.49 -6.88 3.41
CA ARG A 1144 -63.91 -6.93 4.82
C ARG A 1144 -64.02 -8.39 5.21
N ALA A 1145 -63.96 -8.71 6.51
CA ALA A 1145 -64.35 -10.02 7.00
C ALA A 1145 -65.67 -10.38 6.29
N ALA A 1146 -65.70 -11.48 5.51
CA ALA A 1146 -66.99 -12.03 5.12
C ALA A 1146 -67.68 -12.25 6.46
N HIS A 1147 -68.80 -11.57 6.68
CA HIS A 1147 -69.58 -11.76 7.89
C HIS A 1147 -69.61 -13.24 8.21
N ILE A 1148 -69.09 -13.59 9.38
CA ILE A 1148 -69.26 -14.85 10.09
C ILE A 1148 -70.71 -15.30 9.85
N PRO A 1149 -71.01 -16.21 8.91
CA PRO A 1149 -72.39 -16.60 8.64
C PRO A 1149 -72.75 -17.92 9.34
N SER A 1150 -71.83 -18.53 10.09
CA SER A 1150 -72.00 -19.87 10.67
C SER A 1150 -71.72 -20.01 12.18
N LEU A 1151 -71.05 -19.07 12.85
CA LEU A 1151 -70.78 -19.17 14.31
C LEU A 1151 -71.90 -18.51 15.11
N ARG A 1152 -72.38 -19.19 16.17
CA ARG A 1152 -73.44 -18.63 17.04
C ARG A 1152 -72.87 -17.44 17.82
N GLN A 1153 -73.69 -16.43 18.09
CA GLN A 1153 -73.32 -15.19 18.78
C GLN A 1153 -72.71 -15.41 20.20
N ASN A 1154 -72.80 -16.63 20.71
CA ASN A 1154 -72.30 -17.07 22.02
C ASN A 1154 -70.91 -17.76 21.92
N GLU A 1155 -70.38 -17.98 20.71
CA GLU A 1155 -69.17 -18.78 20.44
C GLU A 1155 -67.96 -17.94 20.02
N TYR A 1156 -68.13 -16.64 19.75
CA TYR A 1156 -67.05 -15.75 19.32
C TYR A 1156 -67.10 -14.37 19.97
N ILE A 1157 -65.92 -13.82 20.28
CA ILE A 1157 -65.72 -12.44 20.74
C ILE A 1157 -65.13 -11.67 19.56
N HIS A 1158 -65.85 -10.68 19.03
CA HIS A 1158 -65.41 -9.80 17.94
C HIS A 1158 -64.97 -8.45 18.50
N LYS A 1159 -63.73 -8.04 18.22
CA LYS A 1159 -63.16 -6.79 18.75
C LYS A 1159 -62.31 -6.07 17.73
N ILE A 1160 -62.34 -4.74 17.78
CA ILE A 1160 -61.57 -3.85 16.92
C ILE A 1160 -60.64 -3.00 17.77
N CYS A 1161 -59.34 -3.14 17.54
CA CYS A 1161 -58.29 -2.30 18.11
C CYS A 1161 -57.78 -1.31 17.06
N LYS A 1162 -57.60 -0.04 17.44
CA LYS A 1162 -56.98 0.98 16.58
C LYS A 1162 -55.59 1.32 17.11
N ILE A 1163 -54.62 1.32 16.22
CA ILE A 1163 -53.25 1.74 16.45
C ILE A 1163 -53.02 3.00 15.61
N ASP A 1164 -52.85 4.13 16.30
CA ASP A 1164 -52.47 5.42 15.70
C ASP A 1164 -50.95 5.51 15.45
#